data_AF-A0AAD5LBD1-F1
#
_entry.id   AF-A0AAD5LBD1-F1
#
_cell.length_a   1.000
_cell.length_b   1.000
_cell.length_c   1.000
_cell.angle_alpha   90.00
_cell.angle_beta   90.00
_cell.angle_gamma   90.00
#
_symmetry.space_group_name_H-M   'P 1'
#
loop_
_entity.id
_entity.type
_entity.pdbx_description
1 polymer ?
#
loop_
_entity_poly.entity_id
_entity_poly.type
_entity_poly.pdbx_seq_one_letter_code
_entity_poly.pdbx_strand_id
1 'polypeptide(L)'
;MNETTRLQDAASAFLFGLHQGVFMGREILEDGVFMGREILEDVELDALKAWLRVVSETFPGAVNRRVLMQLTAQVEPLALLDFDMWDAMVKRWQQQSPATIAGELKAAGRNPDDLPEWQRLDSLFLGRGATYRGCASYTCGQWTLFHMLTVNPQPPPEQRGDRELPVAVIAAIRRFVKHFFGCQRCRDHFLEEHQLEAVAKVNASSDRPTALKRWLWEAHNAVNRRLKHPVWPKHESCASCGDDSQWHLNQVDAWLDTTYGYQDKLPPLLQQRRHVRDSEPMALHARGDRSEQALPSTWTLSLWYIVPLVVACAMSKPKSKKPVWEETTSAMNQTTRLQDAASAFIFGLRQGVFMGRDVLEDAELDALKAWLQLVARAFPGSINRKVIQRLYLQVAPIPLLDVDTWDALVKEWQTTSVAQFEAAEAKLDFTRAVAPVPEWQRVKDLFVGNGATYRACASYTCGQWNLFHMLAMTHPVSVSLSDDDGGLSGDATSSQREVAVIATIRRFVKHFFGCIECRDHFLQFNTLETVRRIRDAENKPVAIKRWVWKTHNGVNKGVRHPVWPKPEACPTCGDETKWDLDQVDRWLDDTYEYREVAVPVFRPTTVPRPEEPRRPHAGGAGRYVPARRIDRLVPKLQGSRTPHMEMTGLYLVVVTILLVFLVFSGYKRHRFRLRAAKSDL
;
A
#
# COMPACT_ATOMS: atom_id res chain seq x y z
N MET A 1 -16.92 -19.83 -11.16
CA MET A 1 -16.83 -18.55 -11.92
C MET A 1 -17.04 -18.87 -13.39
N ASN A 2 -17.82 -18.08 -14.12
CA ASN A 2 -17.93 -18.23 -15.58
C ASN A 2 -16.69 -17.63 -16.29
N GLU A 3 -16.60 -17.79 -17.61
CA GLU A 3 -15.49 -17.27 -18.43
C GLU A 3 -15.31 -15.76 -18.27
N THR A 4 -16.37 -14.96 -18.47
CA THR A 4 -16.32 -13.49 -18.33
C THR A 4 -15.76 -13.05 -16.98
N THR A 5 -16.27 -13.62 -15.89
CA THR A 5 -15.85 -13.28 -14.51
C THR A 5 -14.38 -13.61 -14.29
N ARG A 6 -13.92 -14.77 -14.75
CA ARG A 6 -12.51 -15.16 -14.63
C ARG A 6 -11.60 -14.21 -15.41
N LEU A 7 -12.01 -13.83 -16.62
CA LEU A 7 -11.22 -12.91 -17.45
C LEU A 7 -11.12 -11.53 -16.81
N GLN A 8 -12.23 -11.03 -16.26
CA GLN A 8 -12.26 -9.76 -15.53
C GLN A 8 -11.36 -9.80 -14.29
N ASP A 9 -11.40 -10.88 -13.50
CA ASP A 9 -10.54 -11.01 -12.31
C ASP A 9 -9.06 -11.14 -12.67
N ALA A 10 -8.73 -11.83 -13.78
CA ALA A 10 -7.38 -11.91 -14.30
C ALA A 10 -6.87 -10.55 -14.81
N ALA A 11 -7.72 -9.80 -15.52
CA ALA A 11 -7.42 -8.43 -15.97
C ALA A 11 -7.23 -7.49 -14.78
N SER A 12 -8.10 -7.56 -13.76
CA SER A 12 -7.94 -6.79 -12.52
C SER A 12 -6.60 -7.09 -11.85
N ALA A 13 -6.22 -8.37 -11.69
CA ALA A 13 -4.91 -8.70 -11.11
C ALA A 13 -3.73 -8.19 -11.96
N PHE A 14 -3.84 -8.27 -13.29
CA PHE A 14 -2.83 -7.70 -14.19
C PHE A 14 -2.68 -6.18 -13.97
N LEU A 15 -3.80 -5.44 -13.98
CA LEU A 15 -3.81 -3.99 -13.75
C LEU A 15 -3.26 -3.62 -12.37
N PHE A 16 -3.59 -4.39 -11.33
CA PHE A 16 -2.99 -4.22 -10.00
C PHE A 16 -1.48 -4.37 -10.05
N GLY A 17 -0.99 -5.39 -10.74
CA GLY A 17 0.44 -5.60 -10.96
C GLY A 17 1.10 -4.40 -11.65
N LEU A 18 0.46 -3.80 -12.66
CA LEU A 18 0.98 -2.62 -13.36
C LEU A 18 1.04 -1.38 -12.45
N HIS A 19 -0.06 -1.10 -11.73
CA HIS A 19 -0.21 0.11 -10.92
C HIS A 19 0.54 0.06 -9.60
N GLN A 20 0.67 -1.14 -9.02
CA GLN A 20 1.16 -1.32 -7.66
C GLN A 20 2.45 -2.15 -7.65
N GLY A 21 2.57 -3.16 -8.49
CA GLY A 21 3.68 -4.12 -8.47
C GLY A 21 4.98 -3.64 -9.14
N VAL A 22 4.89 -2.97 -10.30
CA VAL A 22 6.07 -2.66 -11.14
C VAL A 22 7.13 -1.82 -10.42
N PHE A 23 6.70 -0.78 -9.70
CA PHE A 23 7.57 0.08 -8.89
C PHE A 23 7.54 -0.24 -7.39
N MET A 24 6.90 -1.36 -7.01
CA MET A 24 7.14 -2.01 -5.71
C MET A 24 8.51 -2.69 -5.72
N GLY A 25 9.55 -1.95 -6.09
CA GLY A 25 10.92 -2.42 -6.10
C GLY A 25 11.45 -2.64 -4.68
N ARG A 26 12.33 -3.64 -4.57
CA ARG A 26 13.27 -3.84 -3.46
C ARG A 26 14.56 -4.28 -4.13
N GLU A 27 15.47 -3.36 -4.42
CA GLU A 27 16.85 -3.77 -4.62
C GLU A 27 17.41 -4.19 -3.27
N ILE A 28 18.08 -5.33 -3.25
CA ILE A 28 19.07 -5.66 -2.22
C ILE A 28 20.38 -5.29 -2.90
N LEU A 29 20.91 -4.10 -2.61
CA LEU A 29 22.34 -3.85 -2.82
C LEU A 29 23.11 -4.77 -1.86
N GLU A 30 24.37 -5.08 -2.16
CA GLU A 30 25.24 -5.97 -1.37
C GLU A 30 25.32 -5.59 0.14
N ASP A 31 24.83 -4.40 0.50
CA ASP A 31 24.77 -3.84 1.86
C ASP A 31 23.37 -3.88 2.55
N GLY A 32 22.36 -4.49 1.94
CA GLY A 32 21.06 -4.79 2.60
C GLY A 32 20.08 -3.62 2.79
N VAL A 33 20.21 -2.53 2.03
CA VAL A 33 19.27 -1.38 2.06
C VAL A 33 18.09 -1.65 1.14
N PHE A 34 16.84 -1.57 1.63
CA PHE A 34 15.66 -1.70 0.77
C PHE A 34 15.06 -0.32 0.43
N MET A 35 15.00 -0.02 -0.87
CA MET A 35 14.32 1.14 -1.41
C MET A 35 13.19 0.68 -2.34
N GLY A 36 12.07 1.41 -2.35
CA GLY A 36 11.18 1.33 -3.51
C GLY A 36 11.95 1.84 -4.73
N ARG A 37 11.69 1.30 -5.92
CA ARG A 37 12.40 1.75 -7.12
C ARG A 37 11.86 3.11 -7.53
N GLU A 38 12.74 4.08 -7.70
CA GLU A 38 12.43 5.31 -8.42
C GLU A 38 12.53 5.08 -9.94
N ILE A 39 13.40 4.14 -10.35
CA ILE A 39 13.75 3.82 -11.72
C ILE A 39 13.82 2.29 -11.90
N LEU A 40 13.39 1.80 -13.07
CA LEU A 40 13.63 0.44 -13.58
C LEU A 40 14.64 0.50 -14.72
N GLU A 41 15.71 -0.26 -14.60
CA GLU A 41 16.72 -0.47 -15.64
C GLU A 41 17.15 -1.95 -15.66
N ASP A 42 18.04 -2.31 -16.59
CA ASP A 42 18.68 -3.62 -16.70
C ASP A 42 17.74 -4.82 -16.47
N VAL A 43 18.01 -5.63 -15.44
CA VAL A 43 17.36 -6.93 -15.20
C VAL A 43 15.87 -6.78 -14.95
N GLU A 44 15.45 -5.69 -14.31
CA GLU A 44 14.06 -5.50 -13.93
C GLU A 44 13.24 -4.84 -15.01
N LEU A 45 13.84 -3.92 -15.77
CA LEU A 45 13.21 -3.48 -17.00
C LEU A 45 13.05 -4.65 -17.98
N ASP A 46 14.05 -5.53 -18.09
CA ASP A 46 13.94 -6.76 -18.88
C ASP A 46 12.88 -7.73 -18.34
N ALA A 47 12.74 -7.85 -17.02
CA ALA A 47 11.68 -8.65 -16.41
C ALA A 47 10.29 -8.09 -16.75
N LEU A 48 10.12 -6.76 -16.72
CA LEU A 48 8.88 -6.09 -17.11
C LEU A 48 8.57 -6.31 -18.60
N LYS A 49 9.55 -6.11 -19.47
CA LYS A 49 9.41 -6.35 -20.92
C LYS A 49 9.02 -7.79 -21.21
N ALA A 50 9.71 -8.77 -20.59
CA ALA A 50 9.39 -10.18 -20.75
C ALA A 50 7.96 -10.52 -20.26
N TRP A 51 7.54 -9.94 -19.14
CA TRP A 51 6.19 -10.09 -18.61
C TRP A 51 5.13 -9.52 -19.58
N LEU A 52 5.32 -8.29 -20.05
CA LEU A 52 4.40 -7.65 -20.99
C LEU A 52 4.31 -8.39 -22.33
N ARG A 53 5.43 -8.88 -22.87
CA ARG A 53 5.45 -9.72 -24.08
C ARG A 53 4.58 -10.97 -23.88
N VAL A 54 4.86 -11.77 -22.85
CA VAL A 54 4.10 -13.00 -22.56
C VAL A 54 2.62 -12.72 -22.37
N VAL A 55 2.26 -11.69 -21.59
CA VAL A 55 0.85 -11.31 -21.40
C VAL A 55 0.24 -10.92 -22.74
N SER A 56 0.89 -10.06 -23.53
CA SER A 56 0.37 -9.63 -24.83
C SER A 56 0.25 -10.76 -25.86
N GLU A 57 0.99 -11.86 -25.72
CA GLU A 57 0.97 -13.00 -26.64
C GLU A 57 -0.02 -14.09 -26.22
N THR A 58 -0.27 -14.25 -24.92
CA THR A 58 -1.05 -15.38 -24.38
C THR A 58 -2.37 -14.98 -23.73
N PHE A 59 -2.63 -13.68 -23.51
CA PHE A 59 -3.88 -13.24 -22.91
C PHE A 59 -5.08 -13.61 -23.81
N PRO A 60 -6.22 -14.04 -23.21
CA PRO A 60 -7.39 -14.44 -23.98
C PRO A 60 -7.95 -13.34 -24.90
N GLY A 61 -8.23 -13.70 -26.16
CA GLY A 61 -8.83 -12.83 -27.17
C GLY A 61 -7.82 -12.01 -27.99
N ALA A 62 -7.94 -12.07 -29.32
CA ALA A 62 -7.05 -11.39 -30.26
C ALA A 62 -7.09 -9.87 -30.10
N VAL A 63 -8.28 -9.28 -29.90
CA VAL A 63 -8.44 -7.84 -29.66
C VAL A 63 -7.74 -7.42 -28.37
N ASN A 64 -7.91 -8.19 -27.29
CA ASN A 64 -7.24 -7.93 -26.02
C ASN A 64 -5.71 -7.97 -26.16
N ARG A 65 -5.18 -8.94 -26.91
CA ARG A 65 -3.76 -9.01 -27.24
C ARG A 65 -3.28 -7.79 -28.03
N ARG A 66 -4.05 -7.28 -28.99
CA ARG A 66 -3.72 -6.05 -29.72
C ARG A 66 -3.59 -4.84 -28.80
N VAL A 67 -4.53 -4.68 -27.87
CA VAL A 67 -4.48 -3.61 -26.86
C VAL A 67 -3.23 -3.75 -25.99
N LEU A 68 -2.94 -4.96 -25.49
CA LEU A 68 -1.75 -5.21 -24.66
C LEU A 68 -0.44 -4.96 -25.42
N MET A 69 -0.37 -5.34 -26.70
CA MET A 69 0.81 -5.11 -27.55
C MET A 69 1.14 -3.62 -27.70
N GLN A 70 0.17 -2.71 -27.62
CA GLN A 70 0.45 -1.26 -27.67
C GLN A 70 1.25 -0.79 -26.46
N LEU A 71 0.97 -1.34 -25.26
CA LEU A 71 1.76 -1.05 -24.06
C LEU A 71 3.15 -1.68 -24.17
N THR A 72 3.22 -2.96 -24.58
CA THR A 72 4.50 -3.66 -24.80
C THR A 72 5.41 -2.88 -25.74
N ALA A 73 4.89 -2.42 -26.89
CA ALA A 73 5.66 -1.69 -27.89
C ALA A 73 6.20 -0.34 -27.39
N GLN A 74 5.50 0.32 -26.44
CA GLN A 74 5.98 1.56 -25.84
C GLN A 74 7.13 1.33 -24.85
N VAL A 75 7.14 0.19 -24.15
CA VAL A 75 8.15 -0.15 -23.13
C VAL A 75 9.39 -0.79 -23.77
N GLU A 76 9.20 -1.55 -24.85
CA GLU A 76 10.24 -2.30 -25.55
C GLU A 76 11.55 -1.52 -25.84
N PRO A 77 11.50 -0.28 -26.41
CA PRO A 77 12.72 0.45 -26.76
C PRO A 77 13.38 1.16 -25.57
N LEU A 78 12.77 1.19 -24.39
CA LEU A 78 13.29 1.94 -23.25
C LEU A 78 14.54 1.27 -22.68
N ALA A 79 15.59 2.04 -22.42
CA ALA A 79 16.74 1.59 -21.65
C ALA A 79 16.55 1.81 -20.14
N LEU A 80 15.67 2.75 -19.78
CA LEU A 80 15.38 3.18 -18.42
C LEU A 80 13.93 3.62 -18.35
N LEU A 81 13.25 3.34 -17.24
CA LEU A 81 11.86 3.70 -16.99
C LEU A 81 11.68 4.20 -15.56
N ASP A 82 11.35 5.48 -15.38
CA ASP A 82 10.96 6.02 -14.07
C ASP A 82 9.44 5.89 -13.79
N PHE A 83 9.05 6.12 -12.54
CA PHE A 83 7.66 5.97 -12.10
C PHE A 83 6.71 6.93 -12.82
N ASP A 84 7.08 8.20 -13.00
CA ASP A 84 6.20 9.21 -13.58
C ASP A 84 6.00 8.93 -15.08
N MET A 85 7.05 8.48 -15.79
CA MET A 85 6.97 7.97 -17.15
C MET A 85 6.02 6.78 -17.24
N TRP A 86 6.19 5.79 -16.36
CA TRP A 86 5.36 4.59 -16.32
C TRP A 86 3.89 4.90 -16.04
N ASP A 87 3.60 5.69 -15.00
CA ASP A 87 2.23 6.10 -14.65
C ASP A 87 1.57 6.81 -15.84
N ALA A 88 2.29 7.73 -16.49
CA ALA A 88 1.79 8.42 -17.67
C ALA A 88 1.57 7.48 -18.87
N MET A 89 2.45 6.50 -19.09
CA MET A 89 2.30 5.49 -20.15
C MET A 89 1.08 4.60 -19.90
N VAL A 90 0.92 4.06 -18.69
CA VAL A 90 -0.22 3.22 -18.32
C VAL A 90 -1.52 4.01 -18.44
N LYS A 91 -1.61 5.22 -17.87
CA LYS A 91 -2.81 6.07 -17.96
C LYS A 91 -3.21 6.35 -19.42
N ARG A 92 -2.25 6.73 -20.28
CA ARG A 92 -2.53 6.94 -21.72
C ARG A 92 -3.00 5.66 -22.42
N TRP A 93 -2.35 4.54 -22.15
CA TRP A 93 -2.75 3.24 -22.70
C TRP A 93 -4.16 2.84 -22.27
N GLN A 94 -4.52 3.00 -21.00
CA GLN A 94 -5.86 2.72 -20.49
C GLN A 94 -6.91 3.62 -21.15
N GLN A 95 -6.64 4.93 -21.26
CA GLN A 95 -7.54 5.88 -21.94
C GLN A 95 -7.80 5.52 -23.41
N GLN A 96 -6.81 4.97 -24.10
CA GLN A 96 -6.91 4.59 -25.52
C GLN A 96 -7.50 3.19 -25.74
N SER A 97 -7.55 2.36 -24.70
CA SER A 97 -7.95 0.95 -24.78
C SER A 97 -9.39 0.75 -25.32
N PRO A 98 -10.43 1.45 -24.82
CA PRO A 98 -11.81 1.26 -25.32
C PRO A 98 -11.97 1.59 -26.81
N ALA A 99 -11.34 2.70 -27.25
CA ALA A 99 -11.37 3.12 -28.65
C ALA A 99 -10.64 2.11 -29.56
N THR A 100 -9.52 1.55 -29.08
CA THR A 100 -8.79 0.48 -29.78
C THR A 100 -9.64 -0.77 -29.90
N ILE A 101 -10.29 -1.21 -28.82
CA ILE A 101 -11.17 -2.39 -28.82
C ILE A 101 -12.31 -2.20 -29.83
N ALA A 102 -12.99 -1.05 -29.79
CA ALA A 102 -14.07 -0.74 -30.73
C ALA A 102 -13.59 -0.73 -32.20
N GLY A 103 -12.41 -0.17 -32.45
CA GLY A 103 -11.79 -0.13 -33.79
C GLY A 103 -11.47 -1.52 -34.34
N GLU A 104 -10.84 -2.38 -33.52
CA GLU A 104 -10.47 -3.75 -33.90
C GLU A 104 -11.71 -4.63 -34.12
N LEU A 105 -12.73 -4.52 -33.26
CA LEU A 105 -14.00 -5.23 -33.44
C LEU A 105 -14.72 -4.80 -34.72
N LYS A 106 -14.73 -3.49 -35.03
CA LYS A 106 -15.29 -2.97 -36.29
C LYS A 106 -14.52 -3.50 -37.50
N ALA A 107 -13.19 -3.53 -37.43
CA ALA A 107 -12.33 -4.06 -38.49
C ALA A 107 -12.55 -5.57 -38.73
N ALA A 108 -13.02 -6.31 -37.72
CA ALA A 108 -13.34 -7.73 -37.84
C ALA A 108 -14.55 -8.03 -38.75
N GLY A 109 -15.37 -7.03 -39.08
CA GLY A 109 -16.57 -7.21 -39.91
C GLY A 109 -17.64 -8.11 -39.28
N ARG A 110 -17.64 -8.26 -37.96
CA ARG A 110 -18.61 -9.04 -37.18
C ARG A 110 -19.48 -8.11 -36.34
N ASN A 111 -20.75 -8.46 -36.14
CA ASN A 111 -21.58 -7.78 -35.15
C ASN A 111 -21.06 -8.14 -33.75
N PRO A 112 -20.72 -7.17 -32.87
CA PRO A 112 -20.30 -7.46 -31.50
C PRO A 112 -21.27 -8.34 -30.71
N ASP A 113 -22.56 -8.31 -31.05
CA ASP A 113 -23.58 -9.16 -30.40
C ASP A 113 -23.42 -10.66 -30.72
N ASP A 114 -22.68 -11.00 -31.78
CA ASP A 114 -22.37 -12.39 -32.14
C ASP A 114 -21.19 -12.97 -31.34
N LEU A 115 -20.52 -12.13 -30.54
CA LEU A 115 -19.36 -12.53 -29.74
C LEU A 115 -19.78 -12.86 -28.31
N PRO A 116 -19.13 -13.86 -27.67
CA PRO A 116 -19.33 -14.11 -26.25
C PRO A 116 -18.95 -12.86 -25.45
N GLU A 117 -19.64 -12.64 -24.33
CA GLU A 117 -19.49 -11.44 -23.50
C GLU A 117 -18.02 -11.09 -23.19
N TRP A 118 -17.20 -12.10 -22.88
CA TRP A 118 -15.78 -11.93 -22.56
C TRP A 118 -14.94 -11.34 -23.71
N GLN A 119 -15.38 -11.44 -24.97
CA GLN A 119 -14.68 -10.88 -26.15
C GLN A 119 -15.07 -9.44 -26.48
N ARG A 120 -16.11 -8.88 -25.85
CA ARG A 120 -16.65 -7.55 -26.15
C ARG A 120 -16.57 -6.58 -24.96
N LEU A 121 -15.69 -6.87 -24.00
CA LEU A 121 -15.46 -6.04 -22.82
C LEU A 121 -14.53 -4.86 -23.17
N ASP A 122 -15.11 -3.70 -23.48
CA ASP A 122 -14.37 -2.45 -23.78
C ASP A 122 -13.67 -1.84 -22.55
N SER A 123 -14.18 -2.12 -21.35
CA SER A 123 -13.64 -1.62 -20.09
C SER A 123 -12.62 -2.56 -19.44
N LEU A 124 -12.19 -3.63 -20.11
CA LEU A 124 -11.41 -4.71 -19.49
C LEU A 124 -10.07 -4.24 -18.91
N PHE A 125 -9.46 -3.24 -19.53
CA PHE A 125 -8.15 -2.70 -19.15
C PHE A 125 -8.24 -1.33 -18.45
N LEU A 126 -9.40 -0.97 -17.89
CA LEU A 126 -9.61 0.29 -17.18
C LEU A 126 -9.45 0.13 -15.65
N GLY A 127 -9.04 1.22 -14.97
CA GLY A 127 -8.93 1.30 -13.52
C GLY A 127 -7.64 0.72 -12.94
N ARG A 128 -7.53 0.67 -11.60
CA ARG A 128 -6.31 0.22 -10.90
C ARG A 128 -6.27 -1.25 -10.47
N GLY A 129 -7.25 -2.06 -10.89
CA GLY A 129 -7.17 -3.53 -10.77
C GLY A 129 -7.54 -4.15 -9.41
N ALA A 130 -8.56 -3.64 -8.73
CA ALA A 130 -8.88 -4.13 -7.38
C ALA A 130 -10.37 -4.35 -7.10
N THR A 131 -11.17 -4.25 -8.14
CA THR A 131 -12.51 -4.81 -8.16
C THR A 131 -12.43 -6.23 -8.72
N TYR A 132 -12.78 -7.19 -7.87
CA TYR A 132 -12.88 -8.60 -8.24
C TYR A 132 -14.35 -9.01 -8.18
N ARG A 133 -14.81 -9.77 -9.17
CA ARG A 133 -16.19 -10.21 -9.32
C ARG A 133 -16.39 -11.63 -8.82
N GLY A 134 -15.39 -12.51 -8.99
CA GLY A 134 -15.42 -13.88 -8.50
C GLY A 134 -14.39 -14.18 -7.42
N CYS A 135 -13.23 -13.52 -7.47
CA CYS A 135 -12.14 -13.65 -6.52
C CYS A 135 -12.33 -12.80 -5.26
N ALA A 136 -11.88 -13.31 -4.12
CA ALA A 136 -11.89 -12.57 -2.85
C ALA A 136 -10.64 -11.70 -2.64
N SER A 137 -9.59 -11.91 -3.42
CA SER A 137 -8.28 -11.28 -3.24
C SER A 137 -7.50 -11.15 -4.54
N TYR A 138 -6.52 -10.24 -4.54
CA TYR A 138 -5.51 -10.13 -5.60
C TYR A 138 -4.81 -11.45 -5.90
N THR A 139 -4.44 -12.23 -4.87
CA THR A 139 -3.77 -13.51 -5.07
C THR A 139 -4.64 -14.51 -5.84
N CYS A 140 -5.96 -14.52 -5.61
CA CYS A 140 -6.89 -15.34 -6.40
C CYS A 140 -6.92 -14.90 -7.87
N GLY A 141 -7.00 -13.59 -8.13
CA GLY A 141 -6.97 -13.04 -9.49
C GLY A 141 -5.63 -13.31 -10.19
N GLN A 142 -4.51 -13.22 -9.47
CA GLN A 142 -3.17 -13.47 -10.00
C GLN A 142 -2.99 -14.94 -10.39
N TRP A 143 -3.40 -15.88 -9.55
CA TRP A 143 -3.38 -17.30 -9.91
C TRP A 143 -4.28 -17.56 -11.13
N THR A 144 -5.45 -16.94 -11.18
CA THR A 144 -6.36 -17.03 -12.33
C THR A 144 -5.68 -16.53 -13.61
N LEU A 145 -5.00 -15.38 -13.57
CA LEU A 145 -4.21 -14.86 -14.67
C LEU A 145 -3.12 -15.85 -15.10
N PHE A 146 -2.30 -16.35 -14.17
CA PHE A 146 -1.25 -17.32 -14.50
C PHE A 146 -1.83 -18.57 -15.18
N HIS A 147 -2.94 -19.11 -14.67
CA HIS A 147 -3.61 -20.27 -15.27
C HIS A 147 -4.02 -19.98 -16.72
N MET A 148 -4.60 -18.81 -16.98
CA MET A 148 -4.92 -18.40 -18.35
C MET A 148 -3.68 -18.32 -19.25
N LEU A 149 -2.60 -17.69 -18.81
CA LEU A 149 -1.39 -17.56 -19.63
C LEU A 149 -0.75 -18.92 -19.93
N THR A 150 -0.83 -19.87 -19.01
CA THR A 150 -0.28 -21.23 -19.20
C THR A 150 -1.14 -22.15 -20.07
N VAL A 151 -2.46 -21.90 -20.15
CA VAL A 151 -3.40 -22.72 -20.93
C VAL A 151 -3.65 -22.15 -22.34
N ASN A 152 -3.47 -20.85 -22.55
CA ASN A 152 -3.69 -20.18 -23.85
C ASN A 152 -2.43 -19.84 -24.69
N PRO A 153 -1.28 -20.53 -24.60
CA PRO A 153 -0.20 -20.28 -25.56
C PRO A 153 -0.58 -20.88 -26.92
N GLN A 154 -1.49 -20.21 -27.65
CA GLN A 154 -1.81 -20.51 -29.03
C GLN A 154 -1.01 -19.55 -29.91
N PRO A 155 0.09 -20.00 -30.52
CA PRO A 155 0.73 -19.19 -31.54
C PRO A 155 -0.25 -18.99 -32.72
N PRO A 156 -0.11 -17.89 -33.48
CA PRO A 156 -0.79 -17.72 -34.76
C PRO A 156 -0.67 -18.97 -35.64
N PRO A 157 -1.59 -19.25 -36.58
CA PRO A 157 -1.56 -20.45 -37.41
C PRO A 157 -0.21 -20.71 -38.11
N GLU A 158 0.52 -19.64 -38.44
CA GLU A 158 1.84 -19.63 -39.09
C GLU A 158 3.00 -20.02 -38.14
N GLN A 159 2.77 -19.98 -36.84
CA GLN A 159 3.74 -20.21 -35.78
C GLN A 159 3.35 -21.40 -34.89
N ARG A 160 2.49 -22.30 -35.37
CA ARG A 160 2.12 -23.58 -34.75
C ARG A 160 3.31 -24.53 -34.44
N GLY A 161 4.55 -24.06 -34.55
CA GLY A 161 5.79 -24.72 -34.14
C GLY A 161 6.68 -23.90 -33.20
N ASP A 162 6.24 -22.76 -32.64
CA ASP A 162 7.03 -22.02 -31.64
C ASP A 162 7.06 -22.79 -30.32
N ARG A 163 8.06 -23.68 -30.21
CA ARG A 163 8.28 -24.51 -29.03
C ARG A 163 8.82 -23.70 -27.84
N GLU A 164 9.17 -22.42 -28.03
CA GLU A 164 9.82 -21.61 -27.00
C GLU A 164 8.81 -20.81 -26.17
N LEU A 165 7.65 -20.44 -26.70
CA LEU A 165 6.63 -19.67 -25.99
C LEU A 165 6.25 -20.30 -24.62
N PRO A 166 6.02 -21.63 -24.47
CA PRO A 166 5.76 -22.19 -23.15
C PRO A 166 6.91 -21.99 -22.15
N VAL A 167 8.17 -22.00 -22.62
CA VAL A 167 9.36 -21.74 -21.81
C VAL A 167 9.44 -20.25 -21.44
N ALA A 168 9.09 -19.36 -22.37
CA ALA A 168 8.99 -17.93 -22.10
C ALA A 168 7.92 -17.62 -21.04
N VAL A 169 6.75 -18.29 -21.08
CA VAL A 169 5.67 -18.10 -20.10
C VAL A 169 6.13 -18.44 -18.68
N ILE A 170 6.68 -19.63 -18.45
CA ILE A 170 7.18 -20.01 -17.11
C ILE A 170 8.31 -19.09 -16.63
N ALA A 171 9.23 -18.71 -17.53
CA ALA A 171 10.32 -17.80 -17.19
C ALA A 171 9.79 -16.40 -16.82
N ALA A 172 8.82 -15.87 -17.57
CA ALA A 172 8.19 -14.58 -17.31
C ALA A 172 7.40 -14.59 -16.00
N ILE A 173 6.61 -15.64 -15.72
CA ILE A 173 5.91 -15.78 -14.43
C ILE A 173 6.91 -15.77 -13.28
N ARG A 174 7.99 -16.58 -13.36
CA ARG A 174 9.02 -16.62 -12.31
C ARG A 174 9.69 -15.26 -12.12
N ARG A 175 10.05 -14.56 -13.20
CA ARG A 175 10.67 -13.22 -13.15
C ARG A 175 9.70 -12.17 -12.60
N PHE A 176 8.43 -12.19 -13.03
CA PHE A 176 7.40 -11.32 -12.49
C PHE A 176 7.24 -11.52 -10.98
N VAL A 177 7.14 -12.77 -10.53
CA VAL A 177 7.06 -13.07 -9.10
C VAL A 177 8.30 -12.59 -8.35
N LYS A 178 9.49 -12.80 -8.93
CA LYS A 178 10.76 -12.35 -8.35
C LYS A 178 10.83 -10.84 -8.16
N HIS A 179 10.40 -10.06 -9.15
CA HIS A 179 10.68 -8.62 -9.19
C HIS A 179 9.49 -7.72 -8.82
N PHE A 180 8.24 -8.17 -9.02
CA PHE A 180 7.06 -7.30 -8.94
C PHE A 180 5.96 -7.81 -8.00
N PHE A 181 6.12 -8.99 -7.40
CA PHE A 181 5.12 -9.53 -6.47
C PHE A 181 5.35 -9.01 -5.04
N GLY A 182 4.36 -8.29 -4.51
CA GLY A 182 4.52 -7.51 -3.28
C GLY A 182 4.68 -8.32 -1.98
N CYS A 183 4.13 -9.54 -1.89
CA CYS A 183 4.28 -10.37 -0.69
C CYS A 183 5.65 -11.08 -0.71
N GLN A 184 6.61 -10.59 0.07
CA GLN A 184 7.95 -11.19 0.16
C GLN A 184 7.90 -12.68 0.53
N ARG A 185 7.23 -13.04 1.62
CA ARG A 185 7.17 -14.43 2.06
C ARG A 185 6.53 -15.35 1.01
N CYS A 186 5.52 -14.85 0.30
CA CYS A 186 4.86 -15.59 -0.76
C CYS A 186 5.81 -15.79 -1.96
N ARG A 187 6.53 -14.73 -2.34
CA ARG A 187 7.54 -14.76 -3.40
C ARG A 187 8.67 -15.71 -3.03
N ASP A 188 9.24 -15.61 -1.84
CA ASP A 188 10.40 -16.41 -1.43
C ASP A 188 10.04 -17.91 -1.46
N HIS A 189 8.91 -18.29 -0.86
CA HIS A 189 8.40 -19.66 -0.99
C HIS A 189 8.13 -20.06 -2.45
N PHE A 190 7.55 -19.17 -3.26
CA PHE A 190 7.36 -19.45 -4.69
C PHE A 190 8.71 -19.67 -5.39
N LEU A 191 9.73 -18.87 -5.10
CA LEU A 191 11.03 -18.98 -5.75
C LEU A 191 11.80 -20.22 -5.30
N GLU A 192 11.66 -20.63 -4.03
CA GLU A 192 12.21 -21.85 -3.44
C GLU A 192 11.57 -23.12 -4.04
N GLU A 193 10.26 -23.10 -4.27
CA GLU A 193 9.54 -24.24 -4.86
C GLU A 193 9.68 -24.31 -6.39
N HIS A 194 9.87 -23.17 -7.06
CA HIS A 194 9.85 -23.07 -8.52
C HIS A 194 11.21 -22.68 -9.09
N GLN A 195 12.28 -23.34 -8.62
CA GLN A 195 13.67 -23.09 -9.01
C GLN A 195 13.90 -23.24 -10.53
N LEU A 196 15.10 -22.90 -11.01
CA LEU A 196 15.41 -22.92 -12.45
C LEU A 196 15.24 -24.32 -13.08
N GLU A 197 15.32 -25.38 -12.27
CA GLU A 197 15.04 -26.76 -12.67
C GLU A 197 13.59 -26.93 -13.14
N ALA A 198 12.63 -26.16 -12.62
CA ALA A 198 11.25 -26.21 -13.09
C ALA A 198 11.14 -25.72 -14.54
N VAL A 199 11.87 -24.65 -14.89
CA VAL A 199 11.97 -24.14 -16.26
C VAL A 199 12.65 -25.17 -17.16
N ALA A 200 13.74 -25.77 -16.69
CA ALA A 200 14.47 -26.81 -17.43
C ALA A 200 13.58 -28.04 -17.72
N LYS A 201 12.76 -28.47 -16.76
CA LYS A 201 11.82 -29.59 -16.92
C LYS A 201 10.77 -29.30 -18.01
N VAL A 202 10.17 -28.11 -18.01
CA VAL A 202 9.21 -27.72 -19.06
C VAL A 202 9.92 -27.67 -20.42
N ASN A 203 11.13 -27.11 -20.50
CA ASN A 203 11.90 -27.04 -21.74
C ASN A 203 12.29 -28.42 -22.30
N ALA A 204 12.61 -29.37 -21.42
CA ALA A 204 12.97 -30.74 -21.80
C ALA A 204 11.76 -31.61 -22.21
N SER A 205 10.53 -31.19 -21.91
CA SER A 205 9.33 -31.94 -22.26
C SER A 205 9.12 -32.01 -23.78
N SER A 206 8.72 -33.19 -24.27
CA SER A 206 8.25 -33.37 -25.66
C SER A 206 6.89 -32.69 -25.91
N ASP A 207 6.11 -32.48 -24.85
CA ASP A 207 4.85 -31.73 -24.85
C ASP A 207 4.96 -30.58 -23.83
N ARG A 208 5.56 -29.48 -24.29
CA ARG A 208 5.82 -28.29 -23.47
C ARG A 208 4.54 -27.58 -23.02
N PRO A 209 3.50 -27.40 -23.86
CA PRO A 209 2.22 -26.83 -23.43
C PRO A 209 1.58 -27.59 -22.27
N THR A 210 1.50 -28.93 -22.36
CA THR A 210 0.95 -29.74 -21.25
C THR A 210 1.82 -29.69 -20.00
N ALA A 211 3.14 -29.76 -20.16
CA ALA A 211 4.06 -29.63 -19.04
C ALA A 211 3.94 -28.26 -18.32
N LEU A 212 3.73 -27.17 -19.08
CA LEU A 212 3.57 -25.83 -18.53
C LEU A 212 2.30 -25.68 -17.67
N LYS A 213 1.12 -26.06 -18.20
CA LYS A 213 -0.13 -25.95 -17.44
C LYS A 213 -0.13 -26.87 -16.22
N ARG A 214 0.48 -28.06 -16.34
CA ARG A 214 0.63 -29.00 -15.22
C ARG A 214 1.57 -28.46 -14.14
N TRP A 215 2.70 -27.87 -14.52
CA TRP A 215 3.61 -27.19 -13.59
C TRP A 215 2.88 -26.17 -12.72
N LEU A 216 2.07 -25.29 -13.32
CA LEU A 216 1.36 -24.27 -12.56
C LEU A 216 0.24 -24.85 -11.68
N TRP A 217 -0.41 -25.92 -12.13
CA TRP A 217 -1.39 -26.64 -11.31
C TRP A 217 -0.74 -27.29 -10.08
N GLU A 218 0.39 -27.98 -10.25
CA GLU A 218 1.18 -28.57 -9.17
C GLU A 218 1.66 -27.50 -8.18
N ALA A 219 2.19 -26.39 -8.71
CA ALA A 219 2.58 -25.20 -7.97
C ALA A 219 1.46 -24.69 -7.06
N HIS A 220 0.29 -24.45 -7.63
CA HIS A 220 -0.84 -23.90 -6.90
C HIS A 220 -1.33 -24.86 -5.81
N ASN A 221 -1.37 -26.17 -6.09
CA ASN A 221 -1.73 -27.17 -5.08
C ASN A 221 -0.69 -27.35 -3.97
N ALA A 222 0.60 -27.18 -4.25
CA ALA A 222 1.64 -27.15 -3.22
C ALA A 222 1.41 -25.99 -2.25
N VAL A 223 1.09 -24.80 -2.77
CA VAL A 223 0.71 -23.64 -1.97
C VAL A 223 -0.55 -23.92 -1.15
N ASN A 224 -1.59 -24.52 -1.75
CA ASN A 224 -2.82 -24.84 -1.02
C ASN A 224 -2.58 -25.80 0.14
N ARG A 225 -1.79 -26.87 -0.06
CA ARG A 225 -1.40 -27.78 1.02
C ARG A 225 -0.69 -27.05 2.15
N ARG A 226 0.30 -26.21 1.83
CA ARG A 226 1.05 -25.43 2.81
C ARG A 226 0.15 -24.48 3.62
N LEU A 227 -0.82 -23.86 2.97
CA LEU A 227 -1.77 -22.94 3.59
C LEU A 227 -3.01 -23.64 4.18
N LYS A 228 -3.09 -24.97 4.12
CA LYS A 228 -4.24 -25.78 4.54
C LYS A 228 -5.55 -25.37 3.85
N HIS A 229 -5.45 -24.91 2.60
CA HIS A 229 -6.59 -24.71 1.72
C HIS A 229 -6.93 -26.00 0.96
N PRO A 230 -8.18 -26.18 0.51
CA PRO A 230 -8.55 -27.31 -0.33
C PRO A 230 -7.69 -27.37 -1.60
N VAL A 231 -7.18 -28.56 -1.92
CA VAL A 231 -6.58 -28.83 -3.23
C VAL A 231 -7.66 -28.81 -4.31
N TRP A 232 -7.26 -28.55 -5.54
CA TRP A 232 -8.18 -28.35 -6.66
C TRP A 232 -7.67 -29.07 -7.93
N PRO A 233 -8.55 -29.45 -8.87
CA PRO A 233 -10.00 -29.26 -8.85
C PRO A 233 -10.69 -30.04 -7.71
N LYS A 234 -11.75 -29.46 -7.15
CA LYS A 234 -12.61 -30.20 -6.22
C LYS A 234 -13.35 -31.28 -6.99
N HIS A 235 -13.70 -32.38 -6.33
CA HIS A 235 -14.51 -33.44 -6.93
C HIS A 235 -15.82 -32.92 -7.57
N GLU A 236 -16.45 -31.92 -6.95
CA GLU A 236 -17.64 -31.23 -7.48
C GLU A 236 -17.39 -30.51 -8.82
N SER A 237 -16.15 -30.06 -9.07
CA SER A 237 -15.74 -29.38 -10.29
C SER A 237 -15.18 -30.33 -11.35
N CYS A 238 -14.66 -31.49 -10.93
CA CYS A 238 -14.18 -32.54 -11.81
C CYS A 238 -14.16 -33.90 -11.07
N ALA A 239 -15.22 -34.69 -11.22
CA ALA A 239 -15.30 -36.01 -10.59
C ALA A 239 -14.27 -37.00 -11.16
N SER A 240 -13.92 -36.87 -12.44
CA SER A 240 -12.95 -37.75 -13.11
C SER A 240 -11.49 -37.40 -12.82
N CYS A 241 -11.20 -36.26 -12.19
CA CYS A 241 -9.83 -35.80 -11.96
C CYS A 241 -9.13 -36.51 -10.80
N GLY A 242 -9.88 -37.14 -9.89
CA GLY A 242 -9.34 -37.70 -8.65
C GLY A 242 -9.15 -36.64 -7.56
N ASP A 243 -8.28 -36.93 -6.60
CA ASP A 243 -7.99 -36.07 -5.44
C ASP A 243 -6.52 -36.19 -4.97
N ASP A 244 -6.17 -35.60 -3.81
CA ASP A 244 -4.80 -35.59 -3.28
C ASP A 244 -4.22 -37.00 -3.00
N SER A 245 -5.06 -38.04 -2.94
CA SER A 245 -4.62 -39.43 -2.84
C SER A 245 -4.19 -39.99 -4.20
N GLN A 246 -4.89 -39.63 -5.28
CA GLN A 246 -4.60 -40.09 -6.63
C GLN A 246 -5.22 -39.16 -7.68
N TRP A 247 -4.36 -38.48 -8.44
CA TRP A 247 -4.77 -37.62 -9.55
C TRP A 247 -4.74 -38.35 -10.89
N HIS A 248 -5.80 -38.20 -11.68
CA HIS A 248 -5.87 -38.65 -13.08
C HIS A 248 -5.42 -37.51 -14.01
N LEU A 249 -4.11 -37.41 -14.27
CA LEU A 249 -3.52 -36.24 -14.92
C LEU A 249 -4.14 -35.87 -16.28
N ASN A 250 -4.53 -36.83 -17.12
CA ASN A 250 -5.20 -36.53 -18.40
C ASN A 250 -6.56 -35.83 -18.20
N GLN A 251 -7.29 -36.17 -17.14
CA GLN A 251 -8.57 -35.56 -16.79
C GLN A 251 -8.34 -34.16 -16.20
N VAL A 252 -7.28 -34.01 -15.38
CA VAL A 252 -6.85 -32.70 -14.87
C VAL A 252 -6.47 -31.77 -16.03
N ASP A 253 -5.70 -32.25 -17.01
CA ASP A 253 -5.30 -31.46 -18.17
C ASP A 253 -6.50 -30.98 -19.00
N ALA A 254 -7.47 -31.87 -19.25
CA ALA A 254 -8.70 -31.54 -19.96
C ALA A 254 -9.57 -30.55 -19.19
N TRP A 255 -9.61 -30.70 -17.86
CA TRP A 255 -10.33 -29.77 -16.99
C TRP A 255 -9.66 -28.39 -16.96
N LEU A 256 -8.33 -28.32 -16.93
CA LEU A 256 -7.58 -27.06 -17.05
C LEU A 256 -7.86 -26.36 -18.38
N ASP A 257 -7.88 -27.10 -19.49
CA ASP A 257 -8.21 -26.57 -20.81
C ASP A 257 -9.64 -26.04 -20.87
N THR A 258 -10.59 -26.76 -20.28
CA THR A 258 -12.00 -26.32 -20.23
C THR A 258 -12.21 -25.13 -19.30
N THR A 259 -11.42 -25.04 -18.23
CA THR A 259 -11.58 -24.02 -17.19
C THR A 259 -10.87 -22.72 -17.57
N TYR A 260 -9.68 -22.78 -18.14
CA TYR A 260 -8.89 -21.59 -18.43
C TYR A 260 -8.61 -21.38 -19.91
N GLY A 261 -9.01 -22.30 -20.78
CA GLY A 261 -8.90 -22.14 -22.23
C GLY A 261 -9.99 -21.25 -22.79
N TYR A 262 -9.60 -20.37 -23.71
CA TYR A 262 -10.49 -19.46 -24.42
C TYR A 262 -10.38 -19.69 -25.92
N GLN A 263 -11.52 -19.95 -26.57
CA GLN A 263 -11.59 -20.11 -28.02
C GLN A 263 -12.08 -18.83 -28.68
N ASP A 264 -11.19 -18.18 -29.42
CA ASP A 264 -11.49 -16.93 -30.12
C ASP A 264 -12.44 -17.16 -31.32
N LYS A 265 -13.56 -16.43 -31.38
CA LYS A 265 -14.53 -16.49 -32.49
C LYS A 265 -14.19 -15.57 -33.67
N LEU A 266 -13.15 -14.74 -33.57
CA LEU A 266 -12.75 -13.80 -34.62
C LEU A 266 -11.89 -14.46 -35.71
N PRO A 267 -11.95 -13.97 -36.97
CA PRO A 267 -11.22 -14.55 -38.09
C PRO A 267 -9.69 -14.53 -37.91
N PRO A 268 -8.96 -15.48 -38.53
CA PRO A 268 -7.50 -15.54 -38.50
C PRO A 268 -6.78 -14.28 -39.01
N LEU A 269 -7.43 -13.46 -39.85
CA LEU A 269 -6.82 -12.23 -40.39
C LEU A 269 -6.54 -11.16 -39.33
N LEU A 270 -7.31 -11.11 -38.23
CA LEU A 270 -6.97 -10.31 -37.04
C LEU A 270 -5.97 -11.01 -36.12
N GLN A 271 -5.88 -12.34 -36.22
CA GLN A 271 -4.87 -13.17 -35.54
C GLN A 271 -3.49 -13.08 -36.25
N GLN A 272 -3.44 -12.69 -37.53
CA GLN A 272 -2.21 -12.53 -38.32
C GLN A 272 -1.50 -11.21 -38.02
N ARG A 273 -0.17 -11.29 -37.82
CA ARG A 273 0.71 -10.13 -37.58
C ARG A 273 0.71 -9.20 -38.81
N ARG A 274 0.40 -7.91 -38.63
CA ARG A 274 1.12 -6.87 -39.38
C ARG A 274 2.43 -6.64 -38.64
N HIS A 275 3.49 -7.33 -39.09
CA HIS A 275 4.83 -7.16 -38.55
C HIS A 275 5.29 -5.71 -38.77
N VAL A 276 5.64 -5.03 -37.68
CA VAL A 276 6.72 -4.04 -37.71
C VAL A 276 8.00 -4.83 -37.95
N ARG A 277 8.74 -4.44 -38.99
CA ARG A 277 10.00 -5.04 -39.42
C ARG A 277 11.10 -4.84 -38.37
N ASP A 278 11.91 -5.89 -38.24
CA ASP A 278 13.33 -5.91 -37.90
C ASP A 278 13.76 -5.48 -36.49
N SER A 279 13.75 -6.45 -35.57
CA SER A 279 14.88 -6.70 -34.67
C SER A 279 15.01 -8.21 -34.44
N GLU A 280 16.22 -8.75 -34.62
CA GLU A 280 16.53 -10.18 -34.57
C GLU A 280 16.10 -10.82 -33.24
N PRO A 281 15.74 -12.12 -33.23
CA PRO A 281 15.51 -12.85 -31.99
C PRO A 281 16.84 -12.98 -31.23
N MET A 282 16.95 -12.30 -30.09
CA MET A 282 17.99 -12.60 -29.11
C MET A 282 17.83 -14.04 -28.65
N ALA A 283 18.69 -14.92 -29.16
CA ALA A 283 18.92 -16.24 -28.59
C ALA A 283 19.18 -16.06 -27.08
N LEU A 284 18.44 -16.80 -26.25
CA LEU A 284 18.64 -16.87 -24.82
C LEU A 284 20.00 -17.53 -24.54
N HIS A 285 21.09 -16.78 -24.67
CA HIS A 285 22.40 -17.20 -24.19
C HIS A 285 22.39 -17.06 -22.67
N ALA A 286 22.22 -18.20 -22.00
CA ALA A 286 22.68 -18.36 -20.63
C ALA A 286 24.19 -18.10 -20.61
N ARG A 287 24.60 -16.84 -20.40
CA ARG A 287 25.93 -16.53 -19.89
C ARG A 287 25.96 -17.09 -18.47
N GLY A 288 26.41 -18.33 -18.36
CA GLY A 288 26.89 -18.87 -17.10
C GLY A 288 28.05 -18.00 -16.64
N ASP A 289 27.86 -17.33 -15.51
CA ASP A 289 28.93 -16.67 -14.79
C ASP A 289 29.95 -17.74 -14.40
N ARG A 290 31.13 -17.67 -15.03
CA ARG A 290 32.28 -18.50 -14.67
C ARG A 290 33.04 -17.76 -13.59
N SER A 291 32.68 -18.00 -12.34
CA SER A 291 33.54 -17.70 -11.20
C SER A 291 33.32 -18.66 -10.03
N GLU A 292 33.31 -19.97 -10.29
CA GLU A 292 33.63 -20.94 -9.24
C GLU A 292 34.70 -21.92 -9.72
N GLN A 293 35.73 -22.03 -8.88
CA GLN A 293 37.01 -22.62 -9.14
C GLN A 293 36.91 -24.13 -9.34
N ALA A 294 37.77 -24.64 -10.22
CA ALA A 294 37.97 -26.05 -10.47
C ALA A 294 38.30 -26.82 -9.19
N LEU A 295 37.53 -27.86 -8.89
CA LEU A 295 37.97 -28.99 -8.07
C LEU A 295 38.35 -30.14 -9.00
N PRO A 296 39.60 -30.63 -8.99
CA PRO A 296 39.95 -31.82 -9.74
C PRO A 296 39.44 -33.07 -9.02
N SER A 297 38.77 -33.91 -9.79
CA SER A 297 38.47 -35.30 -9.47
C SER A 297 39.76 -36.09 -9.24
N THR A 298 39.87 -36.79 -8.11
CA THR A 298 40.27 -38.19 -8.04
C THR A 298 40.16 -38.68 -6.59
N TRP A 299 39.59 -39.86 -6.45
CA TRP A 299 39.39 -40.57 -5.19
C TRP A 299 40.69 -41.26 -4.75
N THR A 300 41.20 -40.89 -3.59
CA THR A 300 41.99 -41.79 -2.72
C THR A 300 41.62 -41.53 -1.26
N LEU A 301 40.69 -42.33 -0.75
CA LEU A 301 40.31 -42.33 0.66
C LEU A 301 41.49 -42.83 1.51
N SER A 302 42.11 -41.94 2.29
CA SER A 302 43.00 -42.33 3.38
C SER A 302 42.32 -42.07 4.72
N LEU A 303 42.29 -43.10 5.55
CA LEU A 303 41.61 -43.27 6.85
C LEU A 303 42.03 -42.29 7.99
N TRP A 304 42.47 -41.07 7.68
CA TRP A 304 42.94 -40.09 8.67
C TRP A 304 41.90 -39.01 9.05
N TYR A 305 40.75 -38.95 8.37
CA TYR A 305 39.73 -37.90 8.58
C TYR A 305 38.51 -38.32 9.42
N ILE A 306 38.45 -39.57 9.91
CA ILE A 306 37.25 -40.06 10.61
C ILE A 306 37.23 -39.69 12.11
N VAL A 307 38.38 -39.33 12.70
CA VAL A 307 38.45 -39.03 14.14
C VAL A 307 38.03 -37.58 14.52
N PRO A 308 38.25 -36.52 13.72
CA PRO A 308 37.80 -35.17 14.10
C PRO A 308 36.29 -34.92 13.90
N LEU A 309 35.63 -35.69 13.03
CA LEU A 309 34.23 -35.47 12.65
C LEU A 309 33.23 -35.89 13.74
N VAL A 310 33.61 -36.85 14.59
CA VAL A 310 32.77 -37.30 15.72
C VAL A 310 32.80 -36.27 16.86
N VAL A 311 33.91 -35.55 17.05
CA VAL A 311 34.03 -34.49 18.07
C VAL A 311 33.32 -33.21 17.63
N ALA A 312 33.31 -32.88 16.34
CA ALA A 312 32.62 -31.71 15.80
C ALA A 312 31.08 -31.82 15.86
N CYS A 313 30.51 -33.03 15.75
CA CYS A 313 29.06 -33.22 15.91
C CYS A 313 28.58 -33.04 17.36
N ALA A 314 29.42 -33.37 18.35
CA ALA A 314 29.06 -33.29 19.77
C ALA A 314 29.03 -31.86 20.34
N MET A 315 29.52 -30.85 19.62
CA MET A 315 29.51 -29.44 20.04
C MET A 315 28.61 -28.52 19.21
N SER A 316 27.72 -29.09 18.39
CA SER A 316 26.74 -28.31 17.65
C SER A 316 25.70 -27.70 18.61
N LYS A 317 25.95 -26.45 19.04
CA LYS A 317 24.93 -25.63 19.71
C LYS A 317 23.68 -25.59 18.83
N PRO A 318 22.46 -25.60 19.41
CA PRO A 318 21.23 -25.56 18.63
C PRO A 318 21.25 -24.35 17.70
N LYS A 319 21.06 -24.59 16.39
CA LYS A 319 20.92 -23.54 15.39
C LYS A 319 19.78 -22.61 15.82
N SER A 320 20.10 -21.39 16.24
CA SER A 320 19.08 -20.37 16.46
C SER A 320 18.37 -20.13 15.11
N LYS A 321 17.04 -20.09 15.13
CA LYS A 321 16.26 -19.85 13.92
C LYS A 321 16.62 -18.47 13.38
N LYS A 322 17.00 -18.36 12.10
CA LYS A 322 17.28 -17.07 11.44
C LYS A 322 16.10 -16.09 11.65
N PRO A 323 16.37 -14.78 11.83
CA PRO A 323 15.31 -13.77 11.87
C PRO A 323 14.50 -13.80 10.55
N VAL A 324 13.21 -13.45 10.61
CA VAL A 324 12.37 -13.38 9.39
C VAL A 324 12.64 -12.10 8.62
N TRP A 325 13.08 -11.06 9.31
CA TRP A 325 13.39 -9.75 8.75
C TRP A 325 14.74 -9.29 9.27
N GLU A 326 15.56 -8.79 8.37
CA GLU A 326 16.87 -8.25 8.71
C GLU A 326 16.72 -6.84 9.28
N GLU A 327 17.51 -6.56 10.31
CA GLU A 327 17.58 -5.24 10.93
C GLU A 327 18.29 -4.27 10.00
N THR A 328 17.95 -2.99 10.14
CA THR A 328 18.71 -1.91 9.51
C THR A 328 20.17 -1.93 9.96
N THR A 329 21.09 -1.94 9.01
CA THR A 329 22.55 -1.90 9.24
C THR A 329 23.11 -0.48 9.34
N SER A 330 22.43 0.49 8.72
CA SER A 330 22.84 1.89 8.70
C SER A 330 22.63 2.59 10.05
N ALA A 331 23.57 3.45 10.43
CA ALA A 331 23.46 4.24 11.65
C ALA A 331 22.28 5.22 11.59
N MET A 332 21.54 5.34 12.70
CA MET A 332 20.28 6.07 12.74
C MET A 332 20.31 7.20 13.79
N ASN A 333 20.12 8.44 13.36
CA ASN A 333 20.07 9.64 14.20
C ASN A 333 18.71 10.36 14.07
N GLN A 334 18.50 11.52 14.71
CA GLN A 334 17.22 12.24 14.60
C GLN A 334 16.94 12.72 13.17
N THR A 335 17.93 13.25 12.45
CA THR A 335 17.77 13.72 11.07
C THR A 335 17.35 12.57 10.14
N THR A 336 18.05 11.44 10.19
CA THR A 336 17.74 10.30 9.31
C THR A 336 16.41 9.65 9.65
N ARG A 337 16.04 9.56 10.94
CA ARG A 337 14.69 9.11 11.35
C ARG A 337 13.59 10.01 10.78
N LEU A 338 13.79 11.32 10.83
CA LEU A 338 12.82 12.30 10.31
C LEU A 338 12.68 12.17 8.78
N GLN A 339 13.79 12.03 8.06
CA GLN A 339 13.80 11.78 6.62
C GLN A 339 13.07 10.48 6.27
N ASP A 340 13.36 9.38 6.97
CA ASP A 340 12.70 8.09 6.74
C ASP A 340 11.20 8.12 7.07
N ALA A 341 10.81 8.85 8.11
CA ALA A 341 9.40 9.07 8.44
C ALA A 341 8.68 9.92 7.38
N ALA A 342 9.36 10.93 6.81
CA ALA A 342 8.84 11.74 5.72
C ALA A 342 8.69 10.91 4.44
N SER A 343 9.70 10.10 4.08
CA SER A 343 9.63 9.17 2.95
C SER A 343 8.46 8.19 3.10
N ALA A 344 8.28 7.59 4.28
CA ALA A 344 7.14 6.72 4.54
C ALA A 344 5.80 7.46 4.44
N PHE A 345 5.71 8.71 4.90
CA PHE A 345 4.52 9.53 4.72
C PHE A 345 4.20 9.72 3.23
N ILE A 346 5.16 10.16 2.42
CA ILE A 346 4.99 10.35 0.97
C ILE A 346 4.61 9.05 0.27
N PHE A 347 5.29 7.94 0.59
CA PHE A 347 4.99 6.63 0.02
C PHE A 347 3.54 6.23 0.32
N GLY A 348 3.09 6.46 1.56
CA GLY A 348 1.71 6.28 1.96
C GLY A 348 0.75 7.12 1.13
N LEU A 349 1.07 8.39 0.86
CA LEU A 349 0.22 9.28 0.05
C LEU A 349 0.14 8.84 -1.42
N ARG A 350 1.27 8.48 -2.05
CA ARG A 350 1.33 8.19 -3.50
C ARG A 350 0.94 6.76 -3.84
N GLN A 351 1.33 5.79 -3.01
CA GLN A 351 1.09 4.38 -3.26
C GLN A 351 -0.06 3.85 -2.40
N GLY A 352 -0.14 4.28 -1.13
CA GLY A 352 -1.03 3.71 -0.11
C GLY A 352 -2.51 4.13 -0.19
N VAL A 353 -2.79 5.41 -0.40
CA VAL A 353 -4.14 5.99 -0.22
C VAL A 353 -5.19 5.36 -1.16
N PHE A 354 -4.79 5.09 -2.41
CA PHE A 354 -5.65 4.50 -3.45
C PHE A 354 -5.25 3.06 -3.79
N MET A 355 -4.60 2.31 -2.89
CA MET A 355 -4.21 0.90 -3.15
C MET A 355 -5.41 0.07 -3.59
N GLY A 356 -5.53 -0.12 -4.91
CA GLY A 356 -6.65 -0.82 -5.47
C GLY A 356 -8.01 -0.10 -5.34
N ARG A 357 -8.04 1.22 -5.40
CA ARG A 357 -9.30 1.98 -5.48
C ARG A 357 -9.14 3.09 -6.51
N ASP A 358 -10.24 3.45 -7.14
CA ASP A 358 -10.29 4.60 -8.06
C ASP A 358 -10.91 5.83 -7.39
N VAL A 359 -11.67 5.63 -6.30
CA VAL A 359 -12.39 6.66 -5.54
C VAL A 359 -12.32 6.37 -4.02
N LEU A 360 -12.25 7.42 -3.20
CA LEU A 360 -12.45 7.41 -1.76
C LEU A 360 -13.68 8.24 -1.38
N GLU A 361 -14.56 7.65 -0.58
CA GLU A 361 -15.73 8.28 0.02
C GLU A 361 -15.89 7.80 1.48
N ASP A 362 -16.87 8.35 2.20
CA ASP A 362 -17.28 7.92 3.54
C ASP A 362 -16.11 7.68 4.53
N ALA A 363 -16.01 6.46 5.06
CA ALA A 363 -15.13 6.12 6.17
C ALA A 363 -13.64 6.15 5.80
N GLU A 364 -13.30 5.77 4.57
CA GLU A 364 -11.97 5.85 3.98
C GLU A 364 -11.54 7.32 3.86
N LEU A 365 -12.37 8.15 3.22
CA LEU A 365 -12.04 9.57 3.02
C LEU A 365 -11.91 10.30 4.36
N ASP A 366 -12.79 10.01 5.32
CA ASP A 366 -12.68 10.53 6.68
C ASP A 366 -11.40 10.05 7.39
N ALA A 367 -10.96 8.81 7.13
CA ALA A 367 -9.70 8.30 7.69
C ALA A 367 -8.50 9.02 7.09
N LEU A 368 -8.51 9.33 5.79
CA LEU A 368 -7.46 10.10 5.12
C LEU A 368 -7.39 11.52 5.66
N LYS A 369 -8.55 12.22 5.75
CA LYS A 369 -8.62 13.57 6.31
C LYS A 369 -8.11 13.63 7.74
N ALA A 370 -8.53 12.68 8.58
CA ALA A 370 -8.04 12.57 9.96
C ALA A 370 -6.53 12.31 10.01
N TRP A 371 -6.00 11.45 9.14
CA TRP A 371 -4.57 11.16 9.03
C TRP A 371 -3.76 12.41 8.65
N LEU A 372 -4.15 13.11 7.59
CA LEU A 372 -3.50 14.36 7.16
C LEU A 372 -3.56 15.43 8.25
N GLN A 373 -4.71 15.58 8.92
CA GLN A 373 -4.87 16.53 10.02
C GLN A 373 -3.95 16.19 11.21
N LEU A 374 -3.85 14.91 11.58
CA LEU A 374 -2.98 14.47 12.65
C LEU A 374 -1.52 14.76 12.32
N VAL A 375 -1.06 14.37 11.13
CA VAL A 375 0.33 14.60 10.70
C VAL A 375 0.62 16.09 10.62
N ALA A 376 -0.28 16.91 10.05
CA ALA A 376 -0.14 18.37 10.02
C ALA A 376 0.00 19.01 11.42
N ARG A 377 -0.55 18.38 12.47
CA ARG A 377 -0.50 18.90 13.85
C ARG A 377 0.66 18.33 14.67
N ALA A 378 1.15 17.16 14.33
CA ALA A 378 2.08 16.40 15.17
C ALA A 378 3.42 16.06 14.49
N PHE A 379 3.60 16.35 13.20
CA PHE A 379 4.88 16.12 12.54
C PHE A 379 5.99 17.03 13.12
N PRO A 380 7.23 16.55 13.25
CA PRO A 380 8.34 17.37 13.76
C PRO A 380 8.62 18.63 12.93
N GLY A 381 8.81 19.77 13.62
CA GLY A 381 9.09 21.08 13.03
C GLY A 381 7.85 21.90 12.67
N SER A 382 7.79 23.15 13.13
CA SER A 382 6.65 24.06 12.91
C SER A 382 6.45 24.43 11.45
N ILE A 383 7.54 24.61 10.69
CA ILE A 383 7.48 24.87 9.25
C ILE A 383 6.91 23.66 8.51
N ASN A 384 7.40 22.45 8.82
CA ASN A 384 6.89 21.20 8.23
C ASN A 384 5.39 21.02 8.48
N ARG A 385 4.92 21.28 9.70
CA ARG A 385 3.48 21.26 10.04
C ARG A 385 2.66 22.18 9.14
N LYS A 386 3.13 23.41 8.90
CA LYS A 386 2.46 24.36 7.99
C LYS A 386 2.46 23.89 6.54
N VAL A 387 3.56 23.29 6.07
CA VAL A 387 3.64 22.72 4.72
C VAL A 387 2.60 21.61 4.55
N ILE A 388 2.51 20.66 5.50
CA ILE A 388 1.54 19.56 5.44
C ILE A 388 0.09 20.06 5.62
N GLN A 389 -0.13 21.08 6.45
CA GLN A 389 -1.45 21.66 6.69
C GLN A 389 -2.11 22.17 5.41
N ARG A 390 -1.33 22.68 4.44
CA ARG A 390 -1.88 23.13 3.15
C ARG A 390 -2.53 21.99 2.36
N LEU A 391 -1.89 20.82 2.31
CA LEU A 391 -2.49 19.63 1.68
C LEU A 391 -3.78 19.22 2.39
N TYR A 392 -3.78 19.21 3.74
CA TYR A 392 -5.00 18.93 4.50
C TYR A 392 -6.14 19.91 4.16
N LEU A 393 -5.85 21.22 4.08
CA LEU A 393 -6.86 22.24 3.78
C LEU A 393 -7.45 22.11 2.38
N GLN A 394 -6.67 21.66 1.39
CA GLN A 394 -7.17 21.36 0.04
C GLN A 394 -8.10 20.14 0.03
N VAL A 395 -7.81 19.12 0.85
CA VAL A 395 -8.53 17.85 0.87
C VAL A 395 -9.77 17.88 1.76
N ALA A 396 -9.75 18.65 2.85
CA ALA A 396 -10.81 18.74 3.84
C ALA A 396 -12.23 18.99 3.26
N PRO A 397 -12.44 19.94 2.32
CA PRO A 397 -13.77 20.22 1.78
C PRO A 397 -14.27 19.20 0.74
N ILE A 398 -13.43 18.28 0.27
CA ILE A 398 -13.78 17.34 -0.81
C ILE A 398 -14.71 16.25 -0.27
N PRO A 399 -15.93 16.04 -0.81
CA PRO A 399 -16.86 15.02 -0.33
C PRO A 399 -16.61 13.62 -0.92
N LEU A 400 -16.01 13.56 -2.11
CA LEU A 400 -15.64 12.35 -2.83
C LEU A 400 -14.33 12.66 -3.54
N LEU A 401 -13.31 11.84 -3.31
CA LEU A 401 -11.97 12.07 -3.82
C LEU A 401 -11.61 10.95 -4.81
N ASP A 402 -11.52 11.28 -6.09
CA ASP A 402 -10.97 10.39 -7.10
C ASP A 402 -9.43 10.47 -7.14
N VAL A 403 -8.82 9.47 -7.74
CA VAL A 403 -7.36 9.33 -7.73
C VAL A 403 -6.64 10.38 -8.58
N ASP A 404 -7.24 10.88 -9.65
CA ASP A 404 -6.62 11.89 -10.51
C ASP A 404 -6.61 13.25 -9.79
N THR A 405 -7.70 13.59 -9.13
CA THR A 405 -7.77 14.75 -8.23
C THR A 405 -6.74 14.64 -7.11
N TRP A 406 -6.60 13.47 -6.48
CA TRP A 406 -5.61 13.25 -5.43
C TRP A 406 -4.16 13.37 -5.94
N ASP A 407 -3.84 12.73 -7.05
CA ASP A 407 -2.51 12.78 -7.67
C ASP A 407 -2.13 14.23 -8.02
N ALA A 408 -3.09 15.01 -8.54
CA ALA A 408 -2.90 16.44 -8.83
C ALA A 408 -2.64 17.27 -7.57
N LEU A 409 -3.43 17.09 -6.52
CA LEU A 409 -3.26 17.78 -5.23
C LEU A 409 -1.91 17.48 -4.59
N VAL A 410 -1.52 16.20 -4.53
CA VAL A 410 -0.22 15.80 -3.97
C VAL A 410 0.91 16.38 -4.81
N LYS A 411 0.83 16.33 -6.14
CA LYS A 411 1.87 16.87 -7.03
C LYS A 411 2.04 18.37 -6.85
N GLU A 412 0.95 19.15 -6.85
CA GLU A 412 0.97 20.60 -6.62
C GLU A 412 1.55 20.95 -5.23
N TRP A 413 1.14 20.20 -4.20
CA TRP A 413 1.68 20.35 -2.86
C TRP A 413 3.19 20.08 -2.80
N GLN A 414 3.66 18.99 -3.42
CA GLN A 414 5.07 18.62 -3.44
C GLN A 414 5.93 19.66 -4.17
N THR A 415 5.50 20.15 -5.35
CA THR A 415 6.26 21.14 -6.14
C THR A 415 6.45 22.47 -5.42
N THR A 416 5.55 22.82 -4.51
CA THR A 416 5.61 24.07 -3.75
C THR A 416 6.20 23.92 -2.34
N SER A 417 6.39 22.69 -1.86
CA SER A 417 6.79 22.40 -0.46
C SER A 417 8.12 23.05 -0.06
N VAL A 418 9.17 22.94 -0.88
CA VAL A 418 10.50 23.52 -0.59
C VAL A 418 10.45 25.03 -0.55
N ALA A 419 9.83 25.66 -1.55
CA ALA A 419 9.71 27.12 -1.62
C ALA A 419 8.91 27.68 -0.42
N GLN A 420 7.87 26.95 0.03
CA GLN A 420 7.11 27.30 1.22
C GLN A 420 7.95 27.19 2.49
N PHE A 421 8.77 26.14 2.60
CA PHE A 421 9.68 25.97 3.72
C PHE A 421 10.68 27.13 3.78
N GLU A 422 11.36 27.43 2.67
CA GLU A 422 12.34 28.51 2.56
C GLU A 422 11.71 29.88 2.87
N ALA A 423 10.50 30.15 2.38
CA ALA A 423 9.79 31.40 2.65
C ALA A 423 9.38 31.56 4.13
N ALA A 424 9.10 30.46 4.83
CA ALA A 424 8.84 30.48 6.26
C ALA A 424 10.15 30.64 7.07
N GLU A 425 11.21 29.96 6.64
CA GLU A 425 12.53 30.00 7.26
C GLU A 425 13.17 31.40 7.15
N ALA A 426 13.04 32.07 6.00
CA ALA A 426 13.59 33.40 5.75
C ALA A 426 13.06 34.49 6.70
N LYS A 427 11.94 34.25 7.40
CA LYS A 427 11.39 35.16 8.41
C LYS A 427 12.08 35.02 9.77
N LEU A 428 12.88 33.97 9.98
CA LEU A 428 13.47 33.63 11.27
C LEU A 428 14.90 34.18 11.39
N ASP A 429 15.20 34.76 12.55
CA ASP A 429 16.52 35.27 12.92
C ASP A 429 17.30 34.23 13.73
N PHE A 430 18.01 33.37 13.00
CA PHE A 430 18.84 32.29 13.58
C PHE A 430 19.98 32.80 14.46
N THR A 431 20.41 34.06 14.30
CA THR A 431 21.47 34.64 15.15
C THR A 431 21.00 34.84 16.59
N ARG A 432 19.67 34.85 16.80
CA ARG A 432 19.01 35.04 18.09
C ARG A 432 18.33 33.79 18.62
N ALA A 433 18.65 32.62 18.05
CA ALA A 433 18.14 31.35 18.56
C ALA A 433 18.59 31.12 20.02
N VAL A 434 17.71 30.56 20.85
CA VAL A 434 18.00 30.32 22.28
C VAL A 434 19.02 29.19 22.52
N ALA A 435 19.26 28.36 21.50
CA ALA A 435 20.22 27.26 21.49
C ALA A 435 20.64 26.97 20.03
N PRO A 436 21.70 26.19 19.79
CA PRO A 436 22.03 25.71 18.45
C PRO A 436 20.83 24.98 17.83
N VAL A 437 20.40 25.43 16.66
CA VAL A 437 19.26 24.83 15.95
C VAL A 437 19.71 23.49 15.35
N PRO A 438 19.03 22.37 15.67
CA PRO A 438 19.43 21.06 15.17
C PRO A 438 19.19 20.94 13.66
N GLU A 439 20.01 20.11 13.01
CA GLU A 439 19.95 19.87 11.56
C GLU A 439 18.55 19.45 11.11
N TRP A 440 17.90 18.54 11.83
CA TRP A 440 16.57 18.03 11.50
C TRP A 440 15.50 19.13 11.39
N GLN A 441 15.65 20.25 12.11
CA GLN A 441 14.69 21.37 12.09
C GLN A 441 14.79 22.19 10.80
N ARG A 442 15.85 22.00 10.00
CA ARG A 442 16.17 22.80 8.82
C ARG A 442 16.17 22.00 7.51
N VAL A 443 15.69 20.76 7.52
CA VAL A 443 15.60 19.91 6.31
C VAL A 443 14.39 20.35 5.48
N LYS A 444 14.64 21.03 4.36
CA LYS A 444 13.61 21.69 3.54
C LYS A 444 12.94 20.80 2.48
N ASP A 445 13.56 19.69 2.12
CA ASP A 445 13.20 18.81 1.01
C ASP A 445 12.53 17.49 1.47
N LEU A 446 12.10 17.43 2.74
CA LEU A 446 11.49 16.24 3.34
C LEU A 446 10.31 15.65 2.55
N PHE A 447 9.57 16.49 1.81
CA PHE A 447 8.34 16.10 1.12
C PHE A 447 8.49 15.94 -0.40
N VAL A 448 9.72 15.84 -0.90
CA VAL A 448 10.03 15.68 -2.33
C VAL A 448 10.16 14.20 -2.72
N GLY A 449 9.95 13.89 -4.00
CA GLY A 449 10.12 12.55 -4.55
C GLY A 449 8.89 11.66 -4.36
N ASN A 450 9.08 10.33 -4.50
CA ASN A 450 8.00 9.36 -4.41
C ASN A 450 7.90 8.64 -3.04
N GLY A 451 8.77 9.00 -2.08
CA GLY A 451 8.83 8.37 -0.75
C GLY A 451 9.47 6.98 -0.72
N ALA A 452 10.12 6.58 -1.81
CA ALA A 452 10.74 5.27 -1.95
C ALA A 452 12.18 5.21 -1.43
N THR A 453 12.79 6.37 -1.18
CA THR A 453 14.20 6.50 -0.76
C THR A 453 14.31 6.66 0.76
N TYR A 454 15.09 5.79 1.41
CA TYR A 454 15.34 5.77 2.85
C TYR A 454 16.83 5.97 3.15
N ARG A 455 17.14 6.72 4.21
CA ARG A 455 18.49 7.12 4.64
C ARG A 455 19.10 6.14 5.63
N ALA A 456 18.31 5.68 6.60
CA ALA A 456 18.75 4.66 7.53
C ALA A 456 17.88 3.42 7.38
N CYS A 457 16.56 3.57 7.39
CA CYS A 457 15.62 2.47 7.38
C CYS A 457 15.80 1.51 6.21
N ALA A 458 15.79 0.23 6.53
CA ALA A 458 15.75 -0.86 5.56
C ALA A 458 14.38 -1.01 4.88
N SER A 459 13.31 -0.31 5.24
CA SER A 459 12.03 -0.44 4.51
C SER A 459 11.04 0.67 4.83
N TYR A 460 9.99 0.77 3.99
CA TYR A 460 8.79 1.56 4.27
C TYR A 460 8.23 1.33 5.68
N THR A 461 8.16 0.08 6.13
CA THR A 461 7.59 -0.22 7.45
C THR A 461 8.45 0.31 8.60
N CYS A 462 9.78 0.37 8.44
CA CYS A 462 10.68 1.01 9.39
C CYS A 462 10.40 2.52 9.47
N GLY A 463 10.33 3.21 8.33
CA GLY A 463 9.99 4.64 8.28
C GLY A 463 8.60 4.94 8.86
N GLN A 464 7.62 4.08 8.58
CA GLN A 464 6.26 4.22 9.11
C GLN A 464 6.22 4.06 10.64
N TRP A 465 6.99 3.13 11.21
CA TRP A 465 7.12 3.01 12.67
C TRP A 465 7.79 4.24 13.27
N ASN A 466 8.86 4.77 12.65
CA ASN A 466 9.46 6.03 13.07
C ASN A 466 8.41 7.16 13.11
N LEU A 467 7.58 7.29 12.07
CA LEU A 467 6.50 8.26 12.04
C LEU A 467 5.48 8.04 13.17
N PHE A 468 5.03 6.80 13.43
CA PHE A 468 4.09 6.52 14.52
C PHE A 468 4.66 6.87 15.89
N HIS A 469 5.93 6.57 16.16
CA HIS A 469 6.60 6.98 17.39
C HIS A 469 6.67 8.51 17.48
N MET A 470 7.10 9.21 16.43
CA MET A 470 7.15 10.68 16.42
C MET A 470 5.79 11.33 16.71
N LEU A 471 4.71 10.84 16.09
CA LEU A 471 3.36 11.38 16.28
C LEU A 471 2.86 11.20 17.72
N ALA A 472 3.23 10.09 18.36
CA ALA A 472 2.88 9.77 19.75
C ALA A 472 3.67 10.59 20.79
N MET A 473 4.92 10.94 20.48
CA MET A 473 5.83 11.64 21.40
C MET A 473 5.89 13.16 21.18
N THR A 474 5.44 13.67 20.04
CA THR A 474 5.48 15.11 19.79
C THR A 474 4.55 15.83 20.77
N HIS A 475 5.03 16.89 21.42
CA HIS A 475 4.19 17.84 22.14
C HIS A 475 4.07 19.10 21.29
N PRO A 476 2.88 19.70 21.09
CA PRO A 476 2.82 20.96 20.37
C PRO A 476 3.54 21.99 21.24
N VAL A 477 4.68 22.47 20.76
CA VAL A 477 5.26 23.69 21.31
C VAL A 477 4.22 24.79 21.05
N SER A 478 3.77 25.45 22.11
CA SER A 478 3.04 26.71 22.04
C SER A 478 3.97 27.78 21.46
N VAL A 479 4.24 27.71 20.15
CA VAL A 479 4.88 28.81 19.45
C VAL A 479 3.77 29.83 19.25
N SER A 480 3.77 30.84 20.09
CA SER A 480 3.05 32.09 19.90
C SER A 480 3.52 32.75 18.60
N LEU A 481 2.96 32.30 17.48
CA LEU A 481 2.90 33.08 16.26
C LEU A 481 1.59 33.86 16.35
N SER A 482 1.74 35.16 16.51
CA SER A 482 0.72 36.22 16.47
C SER A 482 -0.62 35.83 15.84
N ASP A 483 -1.68 36.14 16.59
CA ASP A 483 -3.11 35.88 16.40
C ASP A 483 -3.77 36.40 15.10
N ASP A 484 -3.16 36.26 13.93
CA ASP A 484 -3.68 36.87 12.68
C ASP A 484 -3.74 35.93 11.47
N ASP A 485 -3.80 34.61 11.66
CA ASP A 485 -4.08 33.68 10.57
C ASP A 485 -5.33 32.84 10.86
N GLY A 486 -6.32 32.94 9.97
CA GLY A 486 -7.69 32.52 10.18
C GLY A 486 -7.85 31.05 10.59
N GLY A 487 -8.28 30.85 11.83
CA GLY A 487 -9.43 29.99 12.15
C GLY A 487 -9.31 28.49 11.92
N LEU A 488 -8.51 27.81 12.76
CA LEU A 488 -8.85 26.47 13.24
C LEU A 488 -8.69 26.42 14.76
N SER A 489 -9.41 27.30 15.46
CA SER A 489 -9.62 27.27 16.91
C SER A 489 -10.59 26.15 17.27
N GLY A 490 -10.11 24.91 17.19
CA GLY A 490 -10.69 23.78 17.89
C GLY A 490 -9.76 23.43 19.03
N ASP A 491 -10.11 23.91 20.23
CA ASP A 491 -9.48 23.58 21.51
C ASP A 491 -9.62 22.08 21.79
N ALA A 492 -8.80 21.27 21.12
CA ALA A 492 -8.53 19.92 21.57
C ALA A 492 -7.69 20.07 22.83
N THR A 493 -8.37 20.15 23.98
CA THR A 493 -7.74 19.99 25.30
C THR A 493 -6.68 18.89 25.19
N SER A 494 -5.50 19.09 25.79
CA SER A 494 -4.40 18.12 25.73
C SER A 494 -4.88 16.68 25.99
N SER A 495 -5.91 16.52 26.81
CA SER A 495 -6.59 15.25 27.15
C SER A 495 -7.15 14.43 25.98
N GLN A 496 -7.41 15.01 24.80
CA GLN A 496 -7.96 14.30 23.64
C GLN A 496 -6.93 14.01 22.54
N ARG A 497 -5.75 14.64 22.59
CA ARG A 497 -4.71 14.49 21.55
C ARG A 497 -4.25 13.05 21.45
N GLU A 498 -3.87 12.44 22.58
CA GLU A 498 -3.31 11.08 22.58
C GLU A 498 -4.33 10.05 22.11
N VAL A 499 -5.61 10.27 22.44
CA VAL A 499 -6.73 9.46 21.96
C VAL A 499 -6.88 9.60 20.44
N ALA A 500 -6.74 10.83 19.91
CA ALA A 500 -6.76 11.07 18.47
C ALA A 500 -5.58 10.40 17.76
N VAL A 501 -4.37 10.42 18.34
CA VAL A 501 -3.19 9.75 17.78
C VAL A 501 -3.45 8.26 17.58
N ILE A 502 -3.81 7.52 18.65
CA ILE A 502 -4.03 6.07 18.56
C ILE A 502 -5.20 5.72 17.64
N ALA A 503 -6.31 6.47 17.71
CA ALA A 503 -7.49 6.22 16.90
C ALA A 503 -7.23 6.46 15.42
N THR A 504 -6.53 7.54 15.09
CA THR A 504 -6.19 7.90 13.71
C THR A 504 -5.14 6.96 13.12
N ILE A 505 -4.11 6.57 13.88
CA ILE A 505 -3.17 5.51 13.45
C ILE A 505 -3.93 4.21 13.16
N ARG A 506 -4.85 3.79 14.05
CA ARG A 506 -5.69 2.61 13.84
C ARG A 506 -6.50 2.70 12.56
N ARG A 507 -7.17 3.82 12.31
CA ARG A 507 -7.97 4.05 11.09
C ARG A 507 -7.11 4.06 9.84
N PHE A 508 -5.96 4.73 9.88
CA PHE A 508 -4.99 4.74 8.78
C PHE A 508 -4.56 3.32 8.43
N VAL A 509 -4.12 2.54 9.42
CA VAL A 509 -3.69 1.15 9.19
C VAL A 509 -4.84 0.29 8.65
N LYS A 510 -6.07 0.49 9.16
CA LYS A 510 -7.27 -0.23 8.70
C LYS A 510 -7.57 0.00 7.22
N HIS A 511 -7.43 1.22 6.71
CA HIS A 511 -7.91 1.57 5.37
C HIS A 511 -6.81 1.67 4.31
N PHE A 512 -5.56 1.94 4.70
CA PHE A 512 -4.48 2.33 3.79
C PHE A 512 -3.16 1.56 3.98
N PHE A 513 -3.12 0.53 4.82
CA PHE A 513 -1.92 -0.32 4.93
C PHE A 513 -2.02 -1.52 4.00
N GLY A 514 -1.04 -1.67 3.10
CA GLY A 514 -1.09 -2.62 1.98
C GLY A 514 -0.85 -4.07 2.37
N CYS A 515 -0.04 -4.28 3.41
CA CYS A 515 0.17 -5.62 3.97
C CYS A 515 -1.06 -6.04 4.77
N ILE A 516 -1.91 -6.88 4.17
CA ILE A 516 -3.15 -7.41 4.78
C ILE A 516 -2.85 -8.10 6.10
N GLU A 517 -1.88 -9.01 6.14
CA GLU A 517 -1.51 -9.74 7.37
C GLU A 517 -1.01 -8.79 8.47
N CYS A 518 -0.17 -7.82 8.11
CA CYS A 518 0.37 -6.83 9.04
C CYS A 518 -0.75 -5.96 9.63
N ARG A 519 -1.68 -5.52 8.76
CA ARG A 519 -2.86 -4.76 9.15
C ARG A 519 -3.72 -5.56 10.12
N ASP A 520 -4.02 -6.81 9.80
CA ASP A 520 -4.91 -7.63 10.62
C ASP A 520 -4.29 -7.90 12.00
N HIS A 521 -3.00 -8.25 12.06
CA HIS A 521 -2.27 -8.37 13.32
C HIS A 521 -2.24 -7.06 14.12
N PHE A 522 -1.96 -5.93 13.46
CA PHE A 522 -1.97 -4.63 14.12
C PHE A 522 -3.36 -4.29 14.70
N LEU A 523 -4.43 -4.56 13.95
CA LEU A 523 -5.80 -4.28 14.39
C LEU A 523 -6.28 -5.22 15.51
N GLN A 524 -5.76 -6.44 15.57
CA GLN A 524 -5.98 -7.38 16.68
C GLN A 524 -5.33 -6.88 17.97
N PHE A 525 -4.12 -6.33 17.89
CA PHE A 525 -3.42 -5.77 19.06
C PHE A 525 -4.01 -4.41 19.49
N ASN A 526 -4.37 -3.57 18.52
CA ASN A 526 -4.82 -2.21 18.76
C ASN A 526 -6.36 -2.07 18.77
N THR A 527 -7.07 -2.82 19.60
CA THR A 527 -8.55 -2.82 19.65
C THR A 527 -9.17 -1.47 20.08
N LEU A 528 -10.49 -1.33 19.93
CA LEU A 528 -11.21 -0.17 20.48
C LEU A 528 -11.11 -0.11 22.02
N GLU A 529 -10.91 -1.24 22.68
CA GLU A 529 -10.65 -1.28 24.12
C GLU A 529 -9.26 -0.71 24.44
N THR A 530 -8.25 -0.96 23.62
CA THR A 530 -6.95 -0.30 23.74
C THR A 530 -7.07 1.22 23.62
N VAL A 531 -7.88 1.72 22.67
CA VAL A 531 -8.16 3.17 22.55
C VAL A 531 -8.82 3.72 23.82
N ARG A 532 -9.81 3.00 24.38
CA ARG A 532 -10.47 3.38 25.64
C ARG A 532 -9.51 3.40 26.82
N ARG A 533 -8.58 2.43 26.92
CA ARG A 533 -7.54 2.43 27.96
C ARG A 533 -6.65 3.66 27.91
N ILE A 534 -6.30 4.16 26.71
CA ILE A 534 -5.57 5.43 26.58
C ILE A 534 -6.43 6.62 27.01
N ARG A 535 -7.71 6.66 26.60
CA ARG A 535 -8.65 7.71 27.02
C ARG A 535 -8.80 7.77 28.54
N ASP A 536 -8.87 6.62 29.19
CA ASP A 536 -9.13 6.50 30.62
C ASP A 536 -7.84 6.55 31.47
N ALA A 537 -6.66 6.62 30.84
CA ALA A 537 -5.39 6.71 31.53
C ALA A 537 -5.25 8.05 32.28
N GLU A 538 -4.67 7.97 33.48
CA GLU A 538 -4.33 9.13 34.32
C GLU A 538 -3.26 10.00 33.64
N ASN A 539 -2.16 9.39 33.21
CA ASN A 539 -1.12 10.05 32.42
C ASN A 539 -1.16 9.58 30.96
N LYS A 540 -1.93 10.30 30.13
CA LYS A 540 -2.12 9.99 28.71
C LYS A 540 -0.82 10.07 27.88
N PRO A 541 0.04 11.11 28.04
CA PRO A 541 1.33 11.16 27.35
C PRO A 541 2.21 9.91 27.59
N VAL A 542 2.30 9.45 28.84
CA VAL A 542 3.05 8.23 29.16
C VAL A 542 2.34 7.00 28.60
N ALA A 543 1.01 6.95 28.69
CA ALA A 543 0.23 5.82 28.19
C ALA A 543 0.37 5.63 26.66
N ILE A 544 0.32 6.70 25.87
CA ILE A 544 0.46 6.62 24.40
C ILE A 544 1.87 6.23 23.98
N LYS A 545 2.89 6.80 24.62
CA LYS A 545 4.31 6.49 24.41
C LYS A 545 4.57 5.00 24.67
N ARG A 546 4.15 4.51 25.84
CA ARG A 546 4.29 3.10 26.21
C ARG A 546 3.44 2.18 25.33
N TRP A 547 2.29 2.63 24.82
CA TRP A 547 1.47 1.86 23.90
C TRP A 547 2.17 1.60 22.57
N VAL A 548 2.70 2.64 21.92
CA VAL A 548 3.35 2.49 20.61
C VAL A 548 4.61 1.62 20.74
N TRP A 549 5.38 1.80 21.82
CA TRP A 549 6.52 0.96 22.17
C TRP A 549 6.14 -0.52 22.37
N LYS A 550 5.16 -0.81 23.23
CA LYS A 550 4.69 -2.19 23.47
C LYS A 550 4.15 -2.85 22.20
N THR A 551 3.42 -2.09 21.40
CA THR A 551 2.88 -2.57 20.12
C THR A 551 4.01 -2.93 19.17
N HIS A 552 5.01 -2.05 19.00
CA HIS A 552 6.13 -2.28 18.12
C HIS A 552 6.98 -3.49 18.58
N ASN A 553 7.24 -3.64 19.88
CA ASN A 553 7.94 -4.81 20.41
C ASN A 553 7.12 -6.11 20.29
N GLY A 554 5.80 -6.04 20.40
CA GLY A 554 4.93 -7.18 20.10
C GLY A 554 5.07 -7.65 18.65
N VAL A 555 5.16 -6.70 17.70
CA VAL A 555 5.44 -7.00 16.29
C VAL A 555 6.83 -7.59 16.14
N ASN A 556 7.87 -6.98 16.74
CA ASN A 556 9.25 -7.48 16.68
C ASN A 556 9.32 -8.94 17.10
N LYS A 557 8.68 -9.29 18.23
CA LYS A 557 8.58 -10.67 18.69
C LYS A 557 7.87 -11.58 17.69
N GLY A 558 6.72 -11.14 17.17
CA GLY A 558 5.94 -11.90 16.19
C GLY A 558 6.71 -12.21 14.91
N VAL A 559 7.60 -11.31 14.49
CA VAL A 559 8.41 -11.45 13.29
C VAL A 559 9.85 -11.92 13.56
N ARG A 560 10.16 -12.33 14.80
CA ARG A 560 11.51 -12.76 15.23
C ARG A 560 12.61 -11.71 14.96
N HIS A 561 12.26 -10.45 15.13
CA HIS A 561 13.17 -9.31 15.11
C HIS A 561 13.58 -8.95 16.55
N PRO A 562 14.78 -8.39 16.78
CA PRO A 562 15.19 -7.91 18.10
C PRO A 562 14.16 -6.97 18.75
N VAL A 563 13.96 -7.13 20.06
CA VAL A 563 13.17 -6.21 20.89
C VAL A 563 14.00 -4.99 21.25
N TRP A 564 13.32 -3.86 21.41
CA TRP A 564 13.95 -2.55 21.61
C TRP A 564 13.49 -1.85 22.91
N PRO A 565 14.34 -1.04 23.55
CA PRO A 565 15.74 -0.84 23.21
C PRO A 565 16.59 -2.08 23.47
N LYS A 566 17.61 -2.27 22.65
CA LYS A 566 18.62 -3.29 22.92
C LYS A 566 19.49 -2.87 24.11
N PRO A 567 20.11 -3.81 24.85
CA PRO A 567 21.03 -3.48 25.95
C PRO A 567 22.17 -2.56 25.51
N GLU A 568 22.64 -2.68 24.26
CA GLU A 568 23.71 -1.81 23.73
C GLU A 568 23.21 -0.38 23.49
N ALA A 569 21.93 -0.21 23.17
CA ALA A 569 21.31 1.10 22.94
C ALA A 569 20.82 1.76 24.25
N CYS A 570 20.40 0.97 25.23
CA CYS A 570 20.03 1.44 26.56
C CYS A 570 20.39 0.39 27.64
N PRO A 571 21.62 0.43 28.18
CA PRO A 571 22.06 -0.54 29.20
C PRO A 571 21.23 -0.51 30.49
N THR A 572 20.54 0.59 30.75
CA THR A 572 19.75 0.82 31.97
C THR A 572 18.27 0.48 31.80
N CYS A 573 17.79 0.25 30.58
CA CYS A 573 16.36 -0.01 30.31
C CYS A 573 15.92 -1.42 30.70
N GLY A 574 16.87 -2.35 30.89
CA GLY A 574 16.58 -3.77 31.10
C GLY A 574 16.28 -4.51 29.80
N ASP A 575 15.64 -5.66 29.92
CA ASP A 575 15.31 -6.56 28.80
C ASP A 575 13.96 -7.27 29.01
N GLU A 576 13.65 -8.29 28.19
CA GLU A 576 12.39 -9.04 28.31
C GLU A 576 12.15 -9.69 29.68
N THR A 577 13.20 -9.92 30.48
CA THR A 577 13.05 -10.47 31.83
C THR A 577 12.53 -9.41 32.81
N LYS A 578 12.99 -8.16 32.65
CA LYS A 578 12.63 -7.05 33.53
C LYS A 578 12.95 -5.70 32.86
N TRP A 579 11.93 -4.99 32.43
CA TRP A 579 12.04 -3.62 31.94
C TRP A 579 11.99 -2.61 33.10
N ASP A 580 12.89 -1.63 33.07
CA ASP A 580 12.76 -0.38 33.83
C ASP A 580 12.01 0.64 32.97
N LEU A 581 10.71 0.82 33.26
CA LEU A 581 9.84 1.65 32.43
C LEU A 581 10.21 3.14 32.46
N ASP A 582 10.86 3.63 33.52
CA ASP A 582 11.24 5.04 33.60
C ASP A 582 12.50 5.31 32.76
N GLN A 583 13.43 4.35 32.72
CA GLN A 583 14.57 4.40 31.80
C GLN A 583 14.13 4.23 30.34
N VAL A 584 13.17 3.32 30.07
CA VAL A 584 12.59 3.14 28.73
C VAL A 584 11.89 4.41 28.27
N ASP A 585 11.11 5.07 29.13
CA ASP A 585 10.42 6.30 28.77
C ASP A 585 11.39 7.43 28.40
N ARG A 586 12.53 7.53 29.10
CA ARG A 586 13.60 8.49 28.77
C ARG A 586 14.30 8.16 27.46
N TRP A 587 14.63 6.89 27.23
CA TRP A 587 15.19 6.46 25.95
C TRP A 587 14.24 6.76 24.78
N LEU A 588 12.94 6.56 24.96
CA LEU A 588 11.92 6.90 23.98
C LEU A 588 11.87 8.41 23.71
N ASP A 589 11.98 9.25 24.75
CA ASP A 589 12.06 10.70 24.59
C ASP A 589 13.31 11.10 23.80
N ASP A 590 14.49 10.62 24.20
CA ASP A 590 15.74 10.95 23.51
C ASP A 590 15.75 10.51 22.03
N THR A 591 15.05 9.41 21.72
CA THR A 591 15.03 8.82 20.38
C THR A 591 13.95 9.42 19.47
N TYR A 592 12.76 9.69 20.00
CA TYR A 592 11.56 10.00 19.20
C TYR A 592 10.87 11.32 19.56
N GLU A 593 11.28 12.01 20.64
CA GLU A 593 10.79 13.36 20.95
C GLU A 593 11.60 14.41 20.18
N TYR A 594 10.92 15.19 19.34
CA TYR A 594 11.53 16.26 18.55
C TYR A 594 11.25 17.61 19.19
N ARG A 595 12.16 18.06 20.07
CA ARG A 595 12.06 19.35 20.76
C ARG A 595 12.56 20.48 19.87
N GLU A 596 11.63 21.27 19.34
CA GLU A 596 11.93 22.39 18.44
C GLU A 596 12.63 23.54 19.19
N VAL A 597 13.76 24.01 18.66
CA VAL A 597 14.45 25.19 19.18
C VAL A 597 13.70 26.43 18.70
N ALA A 598 13.24 27.27 19.65
CA ALA A 598 12.55 28.51 19.32
C ALA A 598 13.52 29.52 18.68
N VAL A 599 13.17 29.98 17.47
CA VAL A 599 13.92 31.01 16.73
C VAL A 599 13.05 32.26 16.61
N PRO A 600 13.50 33.43 17.08
CA PRO A 600 12.74 34.67 16.94
C PRO A 600 12.52 35.06 15.47
N VAL A 601 11.43 35.77 15.19
CA VAL A 601 11.17 36.36 13.87
C VAL A 601 11.96 37.67 13.74
N PHE A 602 12.42 38.03 12.54
CA PHE A 602 12.97 39.36 12.28
C PHE A 602 11.93 40.42 12.67
N ARG A 603 12.25 41.28 13.64
CA ARG A 603 11.39 42.42 13.97
C ARG A 603 11.55 43.46 12.85
N PRO A 604 10.46 44.00 12.28
CA PRO A 604 10.56 45.19 11.46
C PRO A 604 11.16 46.31 12.32
N THR A 605 12.19 46.98 11.81
CA THR A 605 12.78 48.16 12.43
C THR A 605 11.69 49.21 12.59
N THR A 606 11.21 49.42 13.81
CA THR A 606 10.38 50.57 14.13
C THR A 606 11.24 51.82 13.99
N VAL A 607 11.09 52.54 12.88
CA VAL A 607 11.58 53.92 12.76
C VAL A 607 10.92 54.72 13.89
N PRO A 608 11.66 55.41 14.76
CA PRO A 608 11.06 56.25 15.78
C PRO A 608 10.22 57.32 15.08
N ARG A 609 8.93 57.39 15.42
CA ARG A 609 8.04 58.47 14.97
C ARG A 609 8.62 59.79 15.51
N PRO A 610 8.74 60.87 14.70
CA PRO A 610 9.24 62.14 15.19
C PRO A 610 8.37 62.65 16.35
N GLU A 611 9.01 63.05 17.45
CA GLU A 611 8.33 63.69 18.58
C GLU A 611 7.60 64.95 18.10
N GLU A 612 6.29 64.97 18.29
CA GLU A 612 5.46 66.15 18.04
C GLU A 612 5.68 67.16 19.20
N PRO A 613 5.92 68.45 18.91
CA PRO A 613 6.32 69.41 19.94
C PRO A 613 5.19 69.70 20.93
N ARG A 614 5.49 69.53 22.22
CA ARG A 614 4.61 69.88 23.35
C ARG A 614 4.17 71.34 23.27
N ARG A 615 2.86 71.59 23.21
CA ARG A 615 2.26 72.90 23.50
C ARG A 615 1.78 72.99 24.96
N PRO A 616 1.79 74.19 25.57
CA PRO A 616 1.68 74.35 27.01
C PRO A 616 0.23 74.30 27.51
N HIS A 617 0.08 73.84 28.75
CA HIS A 617 -1.17 73.85 29.52
C HIS A 617 -1.77 75.26 29.62
N ALA A 618 -3.07 75.37 29.32
CA ALA A 618 -3.94 76.43 29.81
C ALA A 618 -5.19 75.78 30.41
N GLY A 619 -5.49 76.11 31.67
CA GLY A 619 -6.64 75.62 32.41
C GLY A 619 -7.96 76.24 31.95
N GLY A 620 -9.07 75.67 32.42
CA GLY A 620 -10.39 76.25 32.23
C GLY A 620 -11.51 75.26 32.50
N ALA A 621 -12.31 75.58 33.50
CA ALA A 621 -13.50 74.87 33.96
C ALA A 621 -14.63 74.74 32.92
N GLY A 622 -15.53 73.78 33.12
CA GLY A 622 -16.96 73.97 32.78
C GLY A 622 -17.66 72.85 32.00
N ARG A 623 -18.48 72.08 32.73
CA ARG A 623 -19.79 71.46 32.39
C ARG A 623 -20.23 71.39 30.90
N TYR A 624 -20.61 70.20 30.42
CA TYR A 624 -22.01 69.92 29.97
C TYR A 624 -22.31 68.41 29.68
N VAL A 625 -23.59 68.10 29.91
CA VAL A 625 -24.46 66.89 29.86
C VAL A 625 -24.34 65.95 28.63
N PRO A 626 -24.65 64.62 28.76
CA PRO A 626 -24.63 63.67 27.64
C PRO A 626 -25.98 63.60 26.89
N ALA A 627 -25.96 63.42 25.56
CA ALA A 627 -27.16 63.14 24.78
C ALA A 627 -26.96 62.09 23.67
N ARG A 628 -27.68 60.99 23.87
CA ARG A 628 -28.46 60.16 22.93
C ARG A 628 -27.78 59.48 21.73
N ARG A 629 -27.79 58.15 21.85
CA ARG A 629 -27.75 57.15 20.76
C ARG A 629 -29.13 57.09 20.10
N ILE A 630 -29.19 57.19 18.77
CA ILE A 630 -30.41 56.98 17.98
C ILE A 630 -30.35 55.55 17.42
N ASP A 631 -31.29 54.71 17.86
CA ASP A 631 -31.60 53.41 17.28
C ASP A 631 -32.35 53.60 15.95
N ARG A 632 -32.00 52.80 14.93
CA ARG A 632 -32.81 52.64 13.71
C ARG A 632 -33.50 51.27 13.69
N LEU A 633 -34.82 51.40 13.63
CA LEU A 633 -35.89 50.44 13.39
C LEU A 633 -35.69 49.47 12.22
N VAL A 634 -36.16 48.22 12.42
CA VAL A 634 -36.67 47.31 11.37
C VAL A 634 -38.10 46.88 11.80
N PRO A 635 -39.10 46.82 10.90
CA PRO A 635 -40.50 46.73 11.30
C PRO A 635 -41.02 45.28 11.48
N LYS A 636 -41.93 45.13 12.44
CA LYS A 636 -42.79 43.95 12.67
C LYS A 636 -44.06 44.03 11.82
N LEU A 637 -44.55 42.87 11.39
CA LEU A 637 -45.99 42.62 11.17
C LEU A 637 -46.40 41.36 11.94
N GLN A 638 -47.39 41.52 12.81
CA GLN A 638 -48.06 40.51 13.63
C GLN A 638 -49.22 39.85 12.86
N GLY A 639 -49.65 38.64 13.26
CA GLY A 639 -51.03 38.23 12.97
C GLY A 639 -51.47 36.77 13.10
N SER A 640 -51.40 36.18 14.31
CA SER A 640 -52.44 35.35 14.94
C SER A 640 -52.79 33.90 14.49
N ARG A 641 -53.14 33.14 15.54
CA ARG A 641 -54.08 32.00 15.69
C ARG A 641 -53.54 30.56 15.57
N THR A 642 -53.58 29.89 16.72
CA THR A 642 -53.70 28.43 16.90
C THR A 642 -55.12 27.96 16.52
N PRO A 643 -55.30 26.67 16.15
CA PRO A 643 -55.87 25.74 17.14
C PRO A 643 -55.27 24.31 17.11
N HIS A 644 -55.59 23.56 18.17
CA HIS A 644 -55.28 22.15 18.45
C HIS A 644 -55.70 21.14 17.35
N MET A 645 -54.85 20.13 17.08
CA MET A 645 -55.08 18.73 16.61
C MET A 645 -53.69 18.19 16.17
N GLU A 646 -53.15 17.00 16.46
CA GLU A 646 -53.57 15.76 17.10
C GLU A 646 -52.27 15.00 17.49
N MET A 647 -52.09 14.70 18.78
CA MET A 647 -50.97 13.90 19.33
C MET A 647 -51.27 12.39 19.24
N THR A 648 -51.82 11.91 18.12
CA THR A 648 -52.21 10.50 17.93
C THR A 648 -51.30 9.79 16.93
N GLY A 649 -50.66 10.51 16.00
CA GLY A 649 -49.79 9.92 14.96
C GLY A 649 -48.47 9.35 15.48
N LEU A 650 -47.81 10.03 16.43
CA LEU A 650 -46.50 9.57 16.94
C LEU A 650 -46.61 8.31 17.82
N TYR A 651 -47.72 8.14 18.56
CA TYR A 651 -47.90 6.98 19.42
C TYR A 651 -48.15 5.70 18.61
N LEU A 652 -48.91 5.81 17.51
CA LEU A 652 -49.13 4.69 16.57
C LEU A 652 -47.82 4.22 15.92
N VAL A 653 -46.94 5.14 15.52
CA VAL A 653 -45.64 4.76 14.91
C VAL A 653 -44.75 4.02 15.91
N VAL A 654 -44.67 4.50 17.16
CA VAL A 654 -43.84 3.85 18.20
C VAL A 654 -44.41 2.48 18.60
N VAL A 655 -45.72 2.34 18.74
CA VAL A 655 -46.37 1.06 19.05
C VAL A 655 -46.21 0.06 17.89
N THR A 656 -46.28 0.53 16.64
CA THR A 656 -46.08 -0.34 15.47
C THR A 656 -44.64 -0.84 15.38
N ILE A 657 -43.65 0.01 15.65
CA ILE A 657 -42.23 -0.39 15.69
C ILE A 657 -41.98 -1.40 16.81
N LEU A 658 -42.58 -1.22 17.99
CA LEU A 658 -42.45 -2.16 19.11
C LEU A 658 -43.13 -3.51 18.83
N LEU A 659 -44.31 -3.51 18.18
CA LEU A 659 -45.00 -4.73 17.78
C LEU A 659 -44.22 -5.52 16.72
N VAL A 660 -43.63 -4.83 15.72
CA VAL A 660 -42.75 -5.47 14.73
C VAL A 660 -41.53 -6.09 15.40
N PHE A 661 -40.94 -5.42 16.39
CA PHE A 661 -39.78 -5.94 17.13
C PHE A 661 -40.13 -7.17 17.98
N LEU A 662 -41.31 -7.18 18.61
CA LEU A 662 -41.81 -8.30 19.40
C LEU A 662 -42.17 -9.51 18.51
N VAL A 663 -42.78 -9.29 17.34
CA VAL A 663 -43.07 -10.35 16.37
C VAL A 663 -41.78 -10.93 15.80
N PHE A 664 -40.78 -10.11 15.45
CA PHE A 664 -39.49 -10.61 14.96
C PHE A 664 -38.70 -11.38 16.03
N SER A 665 -38.75 -10.91 17.27
CA SER A 665 -38.10 -11.58 18.42
C SER A 665 -38.79 -12.91 18.75
N GLY A 666 -40.13 -12.95 18.70
CA GLY A 666 -40.93 -14.18 18.84
C GLY A 666 -40.65 -15.19 17.72
N TYR A 667 -40.56 -14.73 16.48
CA TYR A 667 -40.25 -15.57 15.31
C TYR A 667 -38.84 -16.17 15.40
N LYS A 668 -37.84 -15.40 15.86
CA LYS A 668 -36.48 -15.91 16.10
C LYS A 668 -36.46 -16.98 17.19
N ARG A 669 -37.23 -16.80 18.27
CA ARG A 669 -37.32 -17.77 19.38
C ARG A 669 -38.02 -19.06 18.97
N HIS A 670 -39.07 -18.97 18.15
CA HIS A 670 -39.78 -20.14 17.61
C HIS A 670 -38.92 -20.92 16.59
N ARG A 671 -38.15 -20.23 15.75
CA ARG A 671 -37.24 -20.88 14.78
C ARG A 671 -36.06 -21.59 15.46
N PHE A 672 -35.61 -21.09 16.61
CA PHE A 672 -34.61 -21.77 17.44
C PHE A 672 -35.17 -23.04 18.11
N ARG A 673 -36.40 -22.98 18.63
CA ARG A 673 -37.06 -24.17 19.23
C ARG A 673 -37.36 -25.27 18.20
N LEU A 674 -37.75 -24.92 16.97
CA LEU A 674 -37.95 -25.89 15.88
C LEU A 674 -36.65 -26.51 15.35
N ARG A 675 -35.51 -25.84 15.52
CA ARG A 675 -34.18 -26.42 15.18
C ARG A 675 -33.64 -27.34 16.28
N ALA A 676 -33.93 -27.05 17.54
CA ALA A 676 -33.58 -27.92 18.65
C ALA A 676 -34.42 -29.22 18.67
N ALA A 677 -35.71 -29.15 18.31
CA ALA A 677 -36.58 -30.34 18.25
C ALA A 677 -36.30 -31.28 17.05
N LYS A 678 -35.42 -30.89 16.11
CA LYS A 678 -35.01 -31.71 14.96
C LYS A 678 -33.67 -32.43 15.15
N SER A 679 -33.00 -32.25 16.29
CA SER A 679 -31.76 -32.99 16.61
C SER A 679 -31.95 -34.18 17.55
N ASP A 680 -33.17 -34.42 18.04
CA ASP A 680 -33.50 -35.51 18.99
C ASP A 680 -34.52 -36.52 18.42
N LEU A 681 -34.52 -36.75 17.10
CA LEU A 681 -35.26 -37.83 16.43
C LEU A 681 -34.40 -38.54 15.38
#